data_AF-A0A930PDK8-F1
#
_entry.id   AF-A0A930PDK8-F1
#
_cell.length_a   1.000
_cell.length_b   1.000
_cell.length_c   1.000
_cell.angle_alpha   90.00
_cell.angle_beta   90.00
_cell.angle_gamma   90.00
#
_symmetry.space_group_name_H-M   'P 1'
#
loop_
_entity.id
_entity.type
_entity.pdbx_description
1 polymer ?
#
loop_
_entity_poly.entity_id
_entity_poly.type
_entity_poly.pdbx_seq_one_letter_code
_entity_poly.pdbx_strand_id
1 'polypeptide(L)'
;LQPQNLQTNGNLRNGQLPVGYTEFSVQVIDYYTGRALSDWHSGRSYLDVKKPPLLNFPEKDAQIGITEPLYIGFQWMPRHQGLAGTEYEFVLKELPDNGAAPQSAFAYGNEIYRIRTRNTTLTYTHLEPILFPNRRYAWQVQAISRDGVDEVGMFENGGFSEINWFYLNDNCQAPTGLKALPRFAKVELSWNKVIGTTGYVVECRPKTKLNVYEWSSTRVAGEYLTLAQLKPGWTYEWRVGTLCTDDRPVFSDVHEFMLSSQNDELLADCGKEPVRPDLSQDPNLRIKAGDIVTIGGDYPMTIIEAVSLGDGWYSGRGKTRLKTIIDAPVALRFDRLRINVDNFQIDGTVEASYDEKKGKIANLDYVDDGGKDIKPATIRIREHKLDFTLPDIPQFIYNPKTGELETTDAAGNPQTIKVDMPENGSYERIFPMLVTDNKGNTYQISPSEQNTEGTGNDVETGRKDEKIELNCERVDRVGNFNTESLSSKYGYIHFERGEGKYAFDDGQEKWYKKSVKVDRFYKPFAKGYIAPWKLVPVGENDIVMAKYDGLKNIDLKKVRFVSEPNSAALPARLNETEQTWTITLKSVSAGASYDVFAVYEGVVIGKLCVVSYDKHQHKITLVPINEVKLDKIAIEQGLNTIYNPVGVQFTVDIDERMRENYDWEVESEKDGLLSTVGKSFWGYDKELKESTEMLNLQKTYQQAAGTLDGVYLFVLNGATGLEGQKGDLLGEMPRKSRFGYIFTGNSPNTASLVHTMAHEVGHGIFTLQHTFDAEYGKDTQGTTNNLLDYKDGTDIAAFQWNVMANPAVFTAMDKAKDIKIERYKSRMVCIPQDVSDAIMNSQKSLLSAKGDKIELPNGSIIKALFYSDTSIRPAPSGSIAEFEINGHSYKTWYRTHTKDFDSYSYTAKGDTVPWKIKFSNKEPVQIIINPANYTINVNGKIFLLDVDNFTCGDQRIYAMDLKSFYIKDTNAKYIRDGINDTKITLSKESDILNALKDKFNNLPQQGITTLDNFQKTLTMQFNYRGEGLTEKRKFVVLSTQVQKGNGIEEDWNALAQILFKELEFGDNDVLVTIPYIKIKRIDPLSINSNTITMYMPGVAYGIGTKLDKDRLNKKYD
;
A
#
# COMPACT_ATOMS: atom_id res chain seq x y z
N LEU A 1 -102.82 -1.75 -33.74
CA LEU A 1 -102.74 -1.49 -32.29
C LEU A 1 -102.30 -0.05 -32.11
N GLN A 2 -103.24 0.87 -31.91
CA GLN A 2 -102.93 2.29 -31.71
C GLN A 2 -102.42 2.52 -30.26
N PRO A 3 -101.44 3.40 -30.03
CA PRO A 3 -100.70 3.48 -28.76
C PRO A 3 -101.52 3.93 -27.54
N GLN A 4 -102.73 4.43 -27.75
CA GLN A 4 -103.53 5.04 -26.69
C GLN A 4 -104.04 4.03 -25.65
N ASN A 5 -103.98 2.73 -25.95
CA ASN A 5 -104.42 1.66 -25.06
C ASN A 5 -103.26 0.85 -24.45
N LEU A 6 -102.01 1.27 -24.63
CA LEU A 6 -100.85 0.69 -23.96
C LEU A 6 -100.73 1.31 -22.56
N GLN A 7 -101.38 0.71 -21.56
CA GLN A 7 -101.09 1.03 -20.18
C GLN A 7 -99.76 0.40 -19.78
N THR A 8 -98.75 1.25 -19.62
CA THR A 8 -97.42 0.86 -19.16
C THR A 8 -97.31 1.19 -17.67
N ASN A 9 -97.19 0.17 -16.83
CA ASN A 9 -96.72 0.37 -15.46
C ASN A 9 -95.19 0.36 -15.46
N GLY A 10 -94.59 1.53 -15.75
CA GLY A 10 -93.14 1.73 -15.76
C GLY A 10 -92.70 2.86 -16.70
N ASN A 11 -91.68 3.63 -16.28
CA ASN A 11 -91.14 4.75 -17.06
C ASN A 11 -90.28 4.26 -18.24
N LEU A 12 -90.76 4.45 -19.47
CA LEU A 12 -89.90 4.41 -20.68
C LEU A 12 -89.10 5.72 -20.74
N ARG A 13 -87.82 5.69 -20.36
CA ARG A 13 -86.93 6.85 -20.55
C ARG A 13 -86.75 7.11 -22.04
N ASN A 14 -87.14 8.29 -22.51
CA ASN A 14 -87.00 8.74 -23.90
C ASN A 14 -87.64 7.83 -24.97
N GLY A 15 -88.68 7.06 -24.62
CA GLY A 15 -89.42 6.23 -25.58
C GLY A 15 -88.69 4.95 -26.05
N GLN A 16 -87.58 4.57 -25.41
CA GLN A 16 -86.86 3.33 -25.71
C GLN A 16 -87.21 2.21 -24.72
N LEU A 17 -87.23 0.97 -25.22
CA LEU A 17 -87.40 -0.23 -24.38
C LEU A 17 -86.13 -0.47 -23.55
N PRO A 18 -86.25 -1.03 -22.33
CA PRO A 18 -85.11 -1.31 -21.47
C PRO A 18 -84.23 -2.44 -22.02
N VAL A 19 -82.92 -2.36 -21.79
CA VAL A 19 -81.95 -3.42 -22.13
C VAL A 19 -82.06 -4.55 -21.10
N GLY A 20 -82.06 -5.81 -21.54
CA GLY A 20 -82.07 -6.99 -20.70
C GLY A 20 -83.30 -7.89 -20.88
N TYR A 21 -83.47 -8.86 -19.98
CA TYR A 21 -84.64 -9.75 -19.97
C TYR A 21 -85.90 -8.94 -19.67
N THR A 22 -86.70 -8.74 -20.70
CA THR A 22 -87.96 -8.01 -20.61
C THR A 22 -89.11 -8.99 -20.80
N GLU A 23 -90.01 -9.01 -19.83
CA GLU A 23 -91.28 -9.73 -19.94
C GLU A 23 -92.33 -8.80 -20.54
N PHE A 24 -92.89 -9.22 -21.66
CA PHE A 24 -94.02 -8.56 -22.29
C PHE A 24 -95.28 -9.33 -21.92
N SER A 25 -96.13 -8.72 -21.11
CA SER A 25 -97.43 -9.29 -20.74
C SER A 25 -98.53 -8.58 -21.52
N VAL A 26 -99.41 -9.37 -22.14
CA VAL A 26 -100.57 -8.87 -22.87
C VAL A 26 -101.83 -9.47 -22.27
N GLN A 27 -102.80 -8.61 -21.95
CA GLN A 27 -104.14 -9.01 -21.56
C GLN A 27 -105.15 -8.33 -22.47
N VAL A 28 -106.16 -9.08 -22.90
CA VAL A 28 -107.27 -8.54 -23.68
C VAL A 28 -108.35 -8.08 -22.70
N ILE A 29 -108.74 -6.82 -22.83
CA ILE A 29 -109.76 -6.18 -22.01
C ILE A 29 -110.92 -5.78 -22.92
N ASP A 30 -112.15 -6.00 -22.45
CA ASP A 30 -113.36 -5.51 -23.11
C ASP A 30 -113.37 -3.98 -23.10
N TYR A 31 -113.43 -3.38 -24.28
CA TYR A 31 -113.26 -1.94 -24.45
C TYR A 31 -114.33 -1.10 -23.72
N TYR A 32 -115.58 -1.59 -23.65
CA TYR A 32 -116.70 -0.82 -23.12
C TYR A 32 -116.94 -1.02 -21.63
N THR A 33 -116.67 -2.22 -21.12
CA THR A 33 -116.88 -2.56 -19.71
C THR A 33 -115.62 -2.49 -18.86
N GLY A 34 -114.43 -2.43 -19.48
CA GLY A 34 -113.14 -2.49 -18.79
C GLY A 34 -112.85 -3.85 -18.16
N ARG A 35 -113.67 -4.87 -18.45
CA ARG A 35 -113.51 -6.21 -17.89
C ARG A 35 -112.43 -6.98 -18.65
N ALA A 36 -111.49 -7.58 -17.93
CA ALA A 36 -110.52 -8.51 -18.53
C ALA A 36 -111.26 -9.72 -19.16
N LEU A 37 -111.05 -9.93 -20.46
CA LEU A 37 -111.62 -11.04 -21.22
C LEU A 37 -110.66 -12.22 -21.34
N SER A 38 -109.36 -11.97 -21.13
CA SER A 38 -108.33 -13.01 -21.08
C SER A 38 -107.52 -12.89 -19.80
N ASP A 39 -106.84 -13.98 -19.44
CA ASP A 39 -105.72 -13.91 -18.51
C ASP A 39 -104.51 -13.23 -19.17
N TRP A 40 -103.57 -12.77 -18.35
CA TRP A 40 -102.29 -12.23 -18.82
C TRP A 40 -101.48 -13.32 -19.52
N HIS A 41 -101.08 -13.05 -20.76
CA HIS A 41 -100.15 -13.88 -21.50
C HIS A 41 -98.80 -13.17 -21.59
N SER A 42 -97.79 -13.79 -20.99
CA SER A 42 -96.45 -13.22 -20.92
C SER A 42 -95.48 -13.95 -21.84
N GLY A 43 -94.69 -13.18 -22.61
CA GLY A 43 -93.53 -13.66 -23.35
C GLY A 43 -92.28 -12.92 -22.87
N ARG A 44 -91.19 -13.64 -22.61
CA ARG A 44 -89.91 -13.03 -22.25
C ARG A 44 -88.98 -12.99 -23.45
N SER A 45 -88.36 -11.84 -23.68
CA SER A 45 -87.28 -11.70 -24.67
C SER A 45 -86.14 -10.89 -24.09
N TYR A 46 -84.92 -11.19 -24.51
CA TYR A 46 -83.75 -10.41 -24.14
C TYR A 46 -83.55 -9.30 -25.18
N LEU A 47 -83.65 -8.04 -24.75
CA LEU A 47 -83.37 -6.88 -25.59
C LEU A 47 -81.90 -6.47 -25.41
N ASP A 48 -81.20 -6.25 -26.52
CA ASP A 48 -79.79 -5.87 -26.52
C ASP A 48 -79.56 -4.62 -27.37
N VAL A 49 -78.74 -3.71 -26.87
CA VAL A 49 -78.25 -2.53 -27.62
C VAL A 49 -76.74 -2.71 -27.78
N LYS A 50 -76.25 -2.56 -29.01
CA LYS A 50 -74.84 -2.82 -29.31
C LYS A 50 -73.98 -1.64 -28.89
N LYS A 51 -72.77 -1.91 -28.43
CA LYS A 51 -71.83 -0.87 -27.99
C LYS A 51 -71.03 -0.31 -29.17
N PRO A 52 -70.71 1.00 -29.17
CA PRO A 52 -69.82 1.58 -30.18
C PRO A 52 -68.41 0.98 -30.10
N PRO A 53 -67.60 1.07 -31.16
CA PRO A 53 -66.25 0.51 -31.18
C PRO A 53 -65.36 1.15 -30.11
N LEU A 54 -64.42 0.37 -29.60
CA LEU A 54 -63.41 0.85 -28.65
C LEU A 54 -62.13 1.21 -29.40
N LEU A 55 -61.62 2.43 -29.22
CA LEU A 55 -60.39 2.87 -29.87
C LEU A 55 -59.18 2.31 -29.12
N ASN A 56 -58.30 1.61 -29.84
CA ASN A 56 -57.15 0.93 -29.23
C ASN A 56 -55.85 1.70 -29.49
N PHE A 57 -55.53 1.98 -30.75
CA PHE A 57 -54.30 2.68 -31.14
C PHE A 57 -54.59 3.78 -32.17
N PRO A 58 -53.94 4.96 -32.09
CA PRO A 58 -53.19 5.44 -30.92
C PRO A 58 -54.03 5.56 -29.65
N GLU A 59 -53.42 5.30 -28.51
CA GLU A 59 -54.06 5.45 -27.20
C GLU A 59 -54.43 6.91 -26.92
N LYS A 60 -55.38 7.11 -26.01
CA LYS A 60 -55.81 8.45 -25.59
C LYS A 60 -54.65 9.17 -24.89
N ASP A 61 -54.38 10.40 -25.32
CA ASP A 61 -53.27 11.24 -24.85
C ASP A 61 -51.86 10.74 -25.24
N ALA A 62 -51.77 9.89 -26.28
CA ALA A 62 -50.49 9.38 -26.75
C ALA A 62 -49.58 10.50 -27.30
N GLN A 63 -48.28 10.36 -27.07
CA GLN A 63 -47.24 11.22 -27.63
C GLN A 63 -46.54 10.44 -28.75
N ILE A 64 -46.72 10.83 -30.00
CA ILE A 64 -46.21 10.13 -31.18
C ILE A 64 -45.12 10.97 -31.82
N GLY A 65 -43.91 10.43 -31.96
CA GLY A 65 -42.83 11.07 -32.72
C GLY A 65 -43.07 10.97 -34.23
N ILE A 66 -42.85 12.05 -34.97
CA ILE A 66 -42.93 12.02 -36.44
C ILE A 66 -41.82 11.12 -37.04
N THR A 67 -42.18 10.27 -37.99
CA THR A 67 -41.28 9.39 -38.74
C THR A 67 -41.24 9.77 -40.22
N GLU A 68 -40.11 9.57 -40.90
CA GLU A 68 -40.00 9.76 -42.36
C GLU A 68 -39.64 8.43 -43.06
N PRO A 69 -40.52 7.87 -43.94
CA PRO A 69 -41.85 8.38 -44.30
C PRO A 69 -42.87 8.22 -43.17
N LEU A 70 -43.88 9.12 -43.14
CA LEU A 70 -44.93 9.11 -42.12
C LEU A 70 -45.66 7.76 -42.09
N TYR A 71 -45.83 7.20 -40.89
CA TYR A 71 -46.58 5.97 -40.67
C TYR A 71 -47.26 5.99 -39.29
N ILE A 72 -48.60 6.05 -39.28
CA ILE A 72 -49.42 5.97 -38.06
C ILE A 72 -50.50 4.90 -38.27
N GLY A 73 -50.52 3.88 -37.40
CA GLY A 73 -51.55 2.84 -37.41
C GLY A 73 -52.71 3.20 -36.49
N PHE A 74 -53.91 3.29 -37.04
CA PHE A 74 -55.16 3.41 -36.30
C PHE A 74 -55.85 2.05 -36.19
N GLN A 75 -56.30 1.69 -34.98
CA GLN A 75 -56.98 0.43 -34.71
C GLN A 75 -58.10 0.62 -33.70
N TRP A 76 -59.24 -0.01 -33.97
CA TRP A 76 -60.38 -0.07 -33.05
C TRP A 76 -60.94 -1.49 -32.94
N MET A 77 -61.54 -1.82 -31.80
CA MET A 77 -62.18 -3.10 -31.54
C MET A 77 -63.70 -2.99 -31.71
N PRO A 78 -64.32 -3.79 -32.59
CA PRO A 78 -65.77 -3.93 -32.66
C PRO A 78 -66.33 -4.50 -31.36
N ARG A 79 -67.35 -3.87 -30.79
CA ARG A 79 -68.07 -4.36 -29.60
C ARG A 79 -69.49 -4.83 -29.92
N HIS A 80 -69.66 -5.38 -31.12
CA HIS A 80 -70.87 -6.05 -31.58
C HIS A 80 -70.52 -7.44 -32.13
N GLN A 81 -71.40 -8.41 -31.90
CA GLN A 81 -71.31 -9.75 -32.47
C GLN A 81 -72.46 -9.98 -33.46
N GLY A 82 -72.18 -10.60 -34.60
CA GLY A 82 -73.20 -11.13 -35.52
C GLY A 82 -73.86 -10.15 -36.49
N LEU A 83 -73.39 -8.89 -36.60
CA LEU A 83 -73.91 -7.92 -37.56
C LEU A 83 -73.05 -7.88 -38.84
N ALA A 84 -73.33 -8.78 -39.77
CA ALA A 84 -72.71 -8.77 -41.10
C ALA A 84 -73.18 -7.52 -41.87
N GLY A 85 -72.24 -6.64 -42.26
CA GLY A 85 -72.55 -5.39 -42.98
C GLY A 85 -72.32 -4.09 -42.20
N THR A 86 -71.71 -4.14 -41.01
CA THR A 86 -71.31 -2.92 -40.29
C THR A 86 -70.12 -2.25 -40.97
N GLU A 87 -70.26 -0.95 -41.28
CA GLU A 87 -69.20 -0.10 -41.81
C GLU A 87 -68.76 0.90 -40.74
N TYR A 88 -67.50 1.32 -40.81
CA TYR A 88 -66.91 2.29 -39.90
C TYR A 88 -66.58 3.56 -40.64
N GLU A 89 -67.01 4.70 -40.10
CA GLU A 89 -66.56 6.01 -40.55
C GLU A 89 -65.49 6.53 -39.58
N PHE A 90 -64.27 6.72 -40.09
CA PHE A 90 -63.15 7.28 -39.37
C PHE A 90 -63.03 8.77 -39.68
N VAL A 91 -62.83 9.59 -38.65
CA VAL A 91 -62.58 11.03 -38.77
C VAL A 91 -61.36 11.41 -37.94
N LEU A 92 -60.41 12.11 -38.54
CA LEU A 92 -59.24 12.70 -37.90
C LEU A 92 -59.30 14.23 -38.05
N LYS A 93 -59.12 14.93 -36.93
CA LYS A 93 -59.14 16.38 -36.85
C LYS A 93 -57.90 16.92 -36.15
N GLU A 94 -57.43 18.08 -36.59
CA GLU A 94 -56.47 18.89 -35.85
C GLU A 94 -57.23 19.73 -34.82
N LEU A 95 -56.77 19.68 -33.56
CA LEU A 95 -57.36 20.44 -32.47
C LEU A 95 -56.61 21.76 -32.26
N PRO A 96 -57.33 22.89 -32.05
CA PRO A 96 -56.68 24.13 -31.68
C PRO A 96 -56.03 24.02 -30.29
N ASP A 97 -54.88 24.67 -30.15
CA ASP A 97 -54.11 24.72 -28.91
C ASP A 97 -54.50 25.95 -28.07
N ASN A 98 -55.78 26.01 -27.70
CA ASN A 98 -56.39 27.13 -26.98
C ASN A 98 -56.73 26.78 -25.51
N GLY A 99 -56.17 25.68 -24.98
CA GLY A 99 -56.43 25.19 -23.63
C GLY A 99 -57.77 24.49 -23.42
N ALA A 100 -58.62 24.36 -24.45
CA ALA A 100 -59.89 23.63 -24.34
C ALA A 100 -59.66 22.11 -24.24
N ALA A 101 -60.55 21.43 -23.51
CA ALA A 101 -60.55 19.98 -23.39
C ALA A 101 -60.72 19.32 -24.78
N PRO A 102 -59.92 18.30 -25.14
CA PRO A 102 -59.91 17.69 -26.47
C PRO A 102 -61.29 17.24 -26.98
N GLN A 103 -62.13 16.71 -26.10
CA GLN A 103 -63.48 16.26 -26.44
C GLN A 103 -64.41 17.42 -26.83
N SER A 104 -64.26 18.59 -26.19
CA SER A 104 -65.01 19.80 -26.56
C SER A 104 -64.42 20.43 -27.82
N ALA A 105 -63.09 20.42 -27.96
CA ALA A 105 -62.38 20.95 -29.11
C ALA A 105 -62.69 20.20 -30.41
N PHE A 106 -62.98 18.90 -30.34
CA PHE A 106 -63.29 18.07 -31.52
C PHE A 106 -64.51 18.55 -32.33
N ALA A 107 -65.49 19.19 -31.66
CA ALA A 107 -66.68 19.73 -32.32
C ALA A 107 -66.33 20.84 -33.33
N TYR A 108 -65.29 21.63 -33.06
CA TYR A 108 -64.85 22.76 -33.89
C TYR A 108 -63.41 22.63 -34.43
N GLY A 109 -62.77 21.47 -34.23
CA GLY A 109 -61.46 21.16 -34.79
C GLY A 109 -61.49 21.05 -36.31
N ASN A 110 -60.34 21.31 -36.95
CA ASN A 110 -60.21 21.25 -38.41
C ASN A 110 -60.17 19.79 -38.88
N GLU A 111 -61.09 19.38 -39.74
CA GLU A 111 -61.12 18.02 -40.27
C GLU A 111 -60.02 17.82 -41.32
N ILE A 112 -59.11 16.90 -41.03
CA ILE A 112 -57.93 16.61 -41.85
C ILE A 112 -58.20 15.40 -42.75
N TYR A 113 -58.90 14.40 -42.22
CA TYR A 113 -59.13 13.16 -42.95
C TYR A 113 -60.42 12.47 -42.53
N ARG A 114 -61.18 11.98 -43.51
CA ARG A 114 -62.39 11.18 -43.31
C ARG A 114 -62.43 10.03 -44.31
N ILE A 115 -62.74 8.84 -43.83
CA ILE A 115 -62.90 7.66 -44.70
C ILE A 115 -63.93 6.69 -44.13
N ARG A 116 -64.64 5.98 -45.02
CA ARG A 116 -65.48 4.84 -44.66
C ARG A 116 -64.78 3.54 -45.02
N THR A 117 -64.76 2.59 -44.09
CA THR A 117 -64.11 1.29 -44.28
C THR A 117 -64.84 0.19 -43.53
N ARG A 118 -64.73 -1.05 -44.02
CA ARG A 118 -65.18 -2.25 -43.30
C ARG A 118 -64.10 -2.84 -42.40
N ASN A 119 -62.85 -2.41 -42.60
CA ASN A 119 -61.73 -2.86 -41.80
C ASN A 119 -61.77 -2.19 -40.42
N THR A 120 -61.17 -2.84 -39.43
CA THR A 120 -61.04 -2.34 -38.05
C THR A 120 -59.68 -1.70 -37.80
N THR A 121 -58.90 -1.54 -38.86
CA THR A 121 -57.60 -0.89 -38.88
C THR A 121 -57.52 0.06 -40.08
N LEU A 122 -56.78 1.14 -39.90
CA LEU A 122 -56.48 2.14 -40.93
C LEU A 122 -55.02 2.56 -40.78
N THR A 123 -54.25 2.45 -41.85
CA THR A 123 -52.86 2.92 -41.88
C THR A 123 -52.83 4.30 -42.51
N TYR A 124 -52.26 5.28 -41.81
CA TYR A 124 -52.06 6.64 -42.28
C TYR A 124 -50.59 6.84 -42.66
N THR A 125 -50.35 7.26 -43.89
CA THR A 125 -49.01 7.35 -44.49
C THR A 125 -48.79 8.71 -45.14
N HIS A 126 -47.65 8.88 -45.83
CA HIS A 126 -47.34 10.07 -46.61
C HIS A 126 -48.25 10.30 -47.84
N LEU A 127 -49.12 9.35 -48.19
CA LEU A 127 -50.09 9.49 -49.29
C LEU A 127 -51.36 10.25 -48.86
N GLU A 128 -51.64 10.27 -47.56
CA GLU A 128 -52.72 11.04 -46.94
C GLU A 128 -52.26 12.49 -46.65
N PRO A 129 -53.19 13.41 -46.29
CA PRO A 129 -52.83 14.79 -45.97
C PRO A 129 -51.71 14.91 -44.92
N ILE A 130 -50.82 15.89 -45.09
CA ILE A 130 -49.64 16.01 -44.21
C ILE A 130 -50.08 16.42 -42.81
N LEU A 131 -49.53 15.73 -41.79
CA LEU A 131 -49.64 16.13 -40.38
C LEU A 131 -48.38 16.90 -39.98
N PHE A 132 -48.55 17.99 -39.23
CA PHE A 132 -47.46 18.85 -38.79
C PHE A 132 -47.02 18.49 -37.36
N PRO A 133 -45.71 18.50 -37.07
CA PRO A 133 -45.21 18.26 -35.72
C PRO A 133 -45.59 19.38 -34.75
N ASN A 134 -45.52 19.07 -33.47
CA ASN A 134 -45.93 19.88 -32.31
C ASN A 134 -47.39 20.33 -32.39
N ARG A 135 -48.27 19.47 -32.93
CA ARG A 135 -49.72 19.69 -33.00
C ARG A 135 -50.49 18.55 -32.37
N ARG A 136 -51.68 18.88 -31.88
CA ARG A 136 -52.61 17.92 -31.27
C ARG A 136 -53.66 17.47 -32.28
N TYR A 137 -53.78 16.17 -32.46
CA TYR A 137 -54.76 15.55 -33.35
C TYR A 137 -55.72 14.69 -32.55
N ALA A 138 -56.98 14.65 -32.97
CA ALA A 138 -58.02 13.84 -32.35
C ALA A 138 -58.80 13.06 -33.40
N TRP A 139 -59.26 11.88 -33.02
CA TRP A 139 -59.93 10.97 -33.93
C TRP A 139 -61.10 10.26 -33.26
N GLN A 140 -62.09 9.92 -34.08
CA GLN A 140 -63.30 9.23 -33.66
C GLN A 140 -63.71 8.25 -34.76
N VAL A 141 -64.31 7.13 -34.35
CA VAL A 141 -64.87 6.13 -35.26
C VAL A 141 -66.35 5.96 -34.97
N GLN A 142 -67.18 6.00 -36.00
CA GLN A 142 -68.60 5.70 -35.91
C GLN A 142 -68.87 4.33 -36.53
N ALA A 143 -69.53 3.43 -35.80
CA ALA A 143 -70.07 2.18 -36.36
C ALA A 143 -71.48 2.39 -36.91
N ILE A 144 -71.68 2.02 -38.17
CA ILE A 144 -72.95 2.18 -38.90
C ILE A 144 -73.39 0.79 -39.36
N SER A 145 -74.52 0.31 -38.85
CA SER A 145 -75.13 -0.95 -39.32
C SER A 145 -76.20 -0.62 -40.36
N ARG A 146 -76.14 -1.33 -41.50
CA ARG A 146 -77.12 -1.20 -42.58
C ARG A 146 -77.85 -2.51 -42.78
N ASP A 147 -79.16 -2.42 -42.95
CA ASP A 147 -79.98 -3.51 -43.49
C ASP A 147 -80.56 -3.05 -44.84
N GLY A 148 -79.95 -3.51 -45.94
CA GLY A 148 -80.23 -2.96 -47.26
C GLY A 148 -79.70 -1.51 -47.41
N VAL A 149 -80.61 -0.55 -47.67
CA VAL A 149 -80.26 0.87 -47.91
C VAL A 149 -80.39 1.71 -46.63
N ASP A 150 -81.16 1.25 -45.64
CA ASP A 150 -81.50 2.02 -44.44
C ASP A 150 -80.52 1.76 -43.29
N GLU A 151 -80.12 2.84 -42.60
CA GLU A 151 -79.29 2.78 -41.40
C GLU A 151 -80.13 2.38 -40.19
N VAL A 152 -79.81 1.25 -39.57
CA VAL A 152 -80.57 0.75 -38.43
C VAL A 152 -79.88 1.22 -37.14
N GLY A 153 -80.59 2.07 -36.38
CA GLY A 153 -80.12 2.62 -35.11
C GLY A 153 -80.02 1.57 -33.99
N MET A 154 -79.03 0.69 -34.07
CA MET A 154 -78.82 -0.42 -33.13
C MET A 154 -77.67 -0.19 -32.13
N PHE A 155 -76.92 0.91 -32.29
CA PHE A 155 -75.77 1.24 -31.46
C PHE A 155 -76.08 2.34 -30.44
N GLU A 156 -75.58 2.17 -29.23
CA GLU A 156 -75.53 3.25 -28.23
C GLU A 156 -74.81 4.47 -28.80
N ASN A 157 -75.24 5.67 -28.43
CA ASN A 157 -74.68 6.95 -28.88
C ASN A 157 -74.57 7.09 -30.41
N GLY A 158 -75.48 6.48 -31.18
CA GLY A 158 -75.47 6.54 -32.64
C GLY A 158 -74.25 5.88 -33.29
N GLY A 159 -73.57 4.99 -32.55
CA GLY A 159 -72.39 4.26 -33.04
C GLY A 159 -71.07 5.00 -32.86
N PHE A 160 -71.07 6.23 -32.36
CA PHE A 160 -69.85 7.01 -32.14
C PHE A 160 -69.02 6.46 -30.97
N SER A 161 -67.73 6.22 -31.21
CA SER A 161 -66.76 5.94 -30.17
C SER A 161 -66.53 7.17 -29.28
N GLU A 162 -65.85 6.98 -28.15
CA GLU A 162 -65.18 8.09 -27.49
C GLU A 162 -64.13 8.73 -28.41
N ILE A 163 -63.80 10.00 -28.16
CA ILE A 163 -62.75 10.71 -28.88
C ILE A 163 -61.41 10.40 -28.22
N ASN A 164 -60.50 9.78 -28.98
CA ASN A 164 -59.09 9.68 -28.60
C ASN A 164 -58.32 10.83 -29.27
N TRP A 165 -57.24 11.26 -28.62
CA TRP A 165 -56.34 12.26 -29.18
C TRP A 165 -54.90 11.88 -28.90
N PHE A 166 -54.00 12.42 -29.71
CA PHE A 166 -52.56 12.25 -29.58
C PHE A 166 -51.86 13.55 -29.97
N TYR A 167 -50.65 13.73 -29.46
CA TYR A 167 -49.76 14.82 -29.85
C TYR A 167 -48.74 14.25 -30.82
N LEU A 168 -48.60 14.88 -31.98
CA LEU A 168 -47.53 14.58 -32.90
C LEU A 168 -46.35 15.48 -32.53
N ASN A 169 -45.27 14.91 -32.02
CA ASN A 169 -44.09 15.64 -31.57
C ASN A 169 -42.95 15.49 -32.58
N ASP A 170 -42.04 16.47 -32.60
CA ASP A 170 -40.72 16.23 -33.16
C ASP A 170 -40.05 15.07 -32.41
N ASN A 171 -39.47 14.12 -33.14
CA ASN A 171 -39.03 12.82 -32.62
C ASN A 171 -37.90 12.93 -31.57
N CYS A 172 -38.24 13.18 -30.31
CA CYS A 172 -37.33 13.17 -29.18
C CYS A 172 -37.24 11.75 -28.60
N GLN A 173 -36.35 10.94 -29.15
CA GLN A 173 -36.18 9.55 -28.68
C GLN A 173 -35.41 9.49 -27.36
N ALA A 174 -35.76 8.53 -26.50
CA ALA A 174 -34.94 8.22 -25.33
C ALA A 174 -33.56 7.72 -25.79
N PRO A 175 -32.48 8.03 -25.06
CA PRO A 175 -31.15 7.54 -25.39
C PRO A 175 -31.12 6.00 -25.34
N THR A 176 -30.51 5.38 -26.35
CA THR A 176 -30.33 3.92 -26.42
C THR A 176 -28.86 3.55 -26.25
N GLY A 177 -28.55 2.27 -26.07
CA GLY A 177 -27.16 1.81 -25.96
C GLY A 177 -26.44 2.28 -24.71
N LEU A 178 -27.16 2.41 -23.58
CA LEU A 178 -26.60 2.78 -22.29
C LEU A 178 -25.50 1.80 -21.89
N LYS A 179 -24.30 2.32 -21.64
CA LYS A 179 -23.15 1.57 -21.14
C LYS A 179 -22.61 2.26 -19.89
N ALA A 180 -22.53 1.49 -18.81
CA ALA A 180 -21.85 1.89 -17.59
C ALA A 180 -20.54 1.11 -17.48
N LEU A 181 -19.43 1.82 -17.42
CA LEU A 181 -18.10 1.29 -17.15
C LEU A 181 -17.72 1.69 -15.73
N PRO A 182 -18.09 0.88 -14.71
CA PRO A 182 -17.72 1.16 -13.32
C PRO A 182 -16.19 1.09 -13.15
N ARG A 183 -15.68 1.96 -12.30
CA ARG A 183 -14.28 2.08 -11.87
C ARG A 183 -14.23 2.33 -10.37
N PHE A 184 -13.05 2.41 -9.78
CA PHE A 184 -12.97 2.68 -8.35
C PHE A 184 -13.47 4.09 -8.02
N ALA A 185 -14.52 4.16 -7.19
CA ALA A 185 -15.18 5.39 -6.75
C ALA A 185 -15.66 6.33 -7.89
N LYS A 186 -15.70 5.85 -9.14
CA LYS A 186 -16.18 6.60 -10.30
C LYS A 186 -16.84 5.66 -11.32
N VAL A 187 -17.68 6.18 -12.19
CA VAL A 187 -18.27 5.44 -13.31
C VAL A 187 -18.25 6.30 -14.56
N GLU A 188 -17.91 5.68 -15.68
CA GLU A 188 -18.03 6.30 -17.01
C GLU A 188 -19.32 5.80 -17.66
N LEU A 189 -20.23 6.73 -17.91
CA LEU A 189 -21.54 6.48 -18.50
C LEU A 189 -21.50 6.96 -19.95
N SER A 190 -22.03 6.17 -20.87
CA SER A 190 -22.16 6.55 -22.29
C SER A 190 -23.45 6.04 -22.89
N TRP A 191 -23.95 6.73 -23.91
CA TRP A 191 -25.17 6.41 -24.63
C TRP A 191 -25.06 6.78 -26.10
N ASN A 192 -25.96 6.26 -26.94
CA ASN A 192 -26.01 6.61 -28.35
C ASN A 192 -26.55 8.02 -28.55
N LYS A 193 -25.99 8.74 -29.52
CA LYS A 193 -26.47 10.06 -29.91
C LYS A 193 -27.91 10.01 -30.43
N VAL A 194 -28.77 10.86 -29.90
CA VAL A 194 -30.13 11.09 -30.39
C VAL A 194 -30.13 12.27 -31.36
N ILE A 195 -30.73 12.09 -32.53
CA ILE A 195 -30.83 13.15 -33.57
C ILE A 195 -31.84 14.22 -33.09
N GLY A 196 -31.47 15.49 -33.21
CA GLY A 196 -32.34 16.62 -32.79
C GLY A 196 -32.26 17.00 -31.30
N THR A 197 -31.38 16.37 -30.53
CA THR A 197 -31.15 16.69 -29.10
C THR A 197 -30.48 18.06 -28.89
N THR A 198 -30.88 18.78 -27.85
CA THR A 198 -30.18 19.97 -27.33
C THR A 198 -29.27 19.66 -26.14
N GLY A 199 -29.36 18.44 -25.60
CA GLY A 199 -28.57 17.97 -24.46
C GLY A 199 -29.22 16.75 -23.79
N TYR A 200 -28.66 16.31 -22.67
CA TYR A 200 -29.12 15.16 -21.91
C TYR A 200 -29.18 15.49 -20.42
N VAL A 201 -30.02 14.77 -19.68
CA VAL A 201 -30.07 14.76 -18.22
C VAL A 201 -29.75 13.36 -17.74
N VAL A 202 -28.65 13.19 -17.00
CA VAL A 202 -28.30 11.93 -16.36
C VAL A 202 -28.77 11.99 -14.91
N GLU A 203 -29.53 10.99 -14.48
CA GLU A 203 -29.94 10.82 -13.09
C GLU A 203 -29.30 9.56 -12.49
N CYS A 204 -28.80 9.65 -11.26
CA CYS A 204 -28.16 8.54 -10.56
C CYS A 204 -28.47 8.57 -9.05
N ARG A 205 -28.66 7.39 -8.43
CA ARG A 205 -28.86 7.26 -6.98
C ARG A 205 -28.38 5.90 -6.44
N PRO A 206 -28.08 5.79 -5.14
CA PRO A 206 -27.82 4.50 -4.51
C PRO A 206 -29.06 3.59 -4.47
N LYS A 207 -28.89 2.33 -4.87
CA LYS A 207 -29.92 1.30 -4.77
C LYS A 207 -30.04 0.82 -3.32
N THR A 208 -31.23 0.92 -2.76
CA THR A 208 -31.54 0.41 -1.41
C THR A 208 -32.85 -0.37 -1.43
N LYS A 209 -33.06 -1.27 -0.47
CA LYS A 209 -34.30 -2.06 -0.38
C LYS A 209 -35.59 -1.22 -0.29
N LEU A 210 -35.48 0.05 0.11
CA LEU A 210 -36.60 0.98 0.32
C LEU A 210 -36.55 2.22 -0.60
N ASN A 211 -35.58 2.31 -1.54
CA ASN A 211 -35.39 3.46 -2.44
C ASN A 211 -35.46 4.84 -1.76
N VAL A 212 -34.80 4.96 -0.61
CA VAL A 212 -34.88 6.14 0.28
C VAL A 212 -34.09 7.35 -0.23
N TYR A 213 -33.24 7.17 -1.23
CA TYR A 213 -32.39 8.23 -1.80
C TYR A 213 -33.06 8.88 -3.01
N GLU A 214 -33.03 10.21 -3.06
CA GLU A 214 -33.50 11.00 -4.19
C GLU A 214 -32.54 10.88 -5.39
N TRP A 215 -33.07 11.11 -6.59
CA TRP A 215 -32.27 11.12 -7.82
C TRP A 215 -31.39 12.36 -7.88
N SER A 216 -30.08 12.17 -8.00
CA SER A 216 -29.16 13.26 -8.33
C SER A 216 -29.14 13.47 -9.83
N SER A 217 -29.52 14.65 -10.31
CA SER A 217 -29.58 14.98 -11.74
C SER A 217 -28.38 15.82 -12.20
N THR A 218 -27.91 15.60 -13.42
CA THR A 218 -26.81 16.35 -14.04
C THR A 218 -27.11 16.56 -15.52
N ARG A 219 -27.07 17.81 -15.99
CA ARG A 219 -27.25 18.15 -17.40
C ARG A 219 -25.92 18.07 -18.15
N VAL A 220 -25.93 17.45 -19.33
CA VAL A 220 -24.73 17.19 -20.14
C VAL A 220 -25.03 17.43 -21.61
N ALA A 221 -24.15 18.12 -22.34
CA ALA A 221 -24.35 18.37 -23.77
C ALA A 221 -23.86 17.21 -24.67
N GLY A 222 -22.89 16.42 -24.21
CA GLY A 222 -22.32 15.29 -24.93
C GLY A 222 -22.96 13.94 -24.59
N GLU A 223 -22.50 12.89 -25.26
CA GLU A 223 -23.02 11.52 -25.19
C GLU A 223 -22.36 10.63 -24.12
N TYR A 224 -21.55 11.23 -23.24
CA TYR A 224 -20.88 10.56 -22.13
C TYR A 224 -20.81 11.45 -20.89
N LEU A 225 -20.74 10.83 -19.72
CA LEU A 225 -20.58 11.50 -18.42
C LEU A 225 -19.75 10.64 -17.47
N THR A 226 -18.77 11.26 -16.81
CA THR A 226 -18.04 10.63 -15.70
C THR A 226 -18.59 11.13 -14.37
N LEU A 227 -19.13 10.21 -13.56
CA LEU A 227 -19.52 10.51 -12.17
C LEU A 227 -18.42 10.02 -11.25
N ALA A 228 -17.86 10.90 -10.42
CA ALA A 228 -16.78 10.60 -9.48
C ALA A 228 -17.23 10.78 -8.02
N GLN A 229 -16.39 10.32 -7.08
CA GLN A 229 -16.64 10.34 -5.62
C GLN A 229 -17.85 9.49 -5.17
N LEU A 230 -18.20 8.47 -5.95
CA LEU A 230 -19.22 7.51 -5.57
C LEU A 230 -18.68 6.55 -4.50
N LYS A 231 -19.55 6.12 -3.58
CA LYS A 231 -19.17 5.21 -2.49
C LYS A 231 -18.82 3.81 -3.04
N PRO A 232 -17.60 3.28 -2.83
CA PRO A 232 -17.21 1.94 -3.27
C PRO A 232 -18.05 0.82 -2.62
N GLY A 233 -18.22 -0.30 -3.33
CA GLY A 233 -18.99 -1.47 -2.86
C GLY A 233 -20.51 -1.27 -2.84
N TRP A 234 -21.00 -0.15 -3.37
CA TRP A 234 -22.43 0.18 -3.43
C TRP A 234 -22.96 -0.02 -4.86
N THR A 235 -24.21 -0.47 -4.96
CA THR A 235 -24.95 -0.56 -6.22
C THR A 235 -25.73 0.74 -6.44
N TYR A 236 -25.69 1.24 -7.67
CA TYR A 236 -26.38 2.47 -8.08
C TYR A 236 -27.33 2.17 -9.22
N GLU A 237 -28.46 2.88 -9.23
CA GLU A 237 -29.41 2.96 -10.33
C GLU A 237 -29.18 4.27 -11.08
N TRP A 238 -29.18 4.22 -12.42
CA TRP A 238 -29.01 5.39 -13.27
C TRP A 238 -29.92 5.34 -14.51
N ARG A 239 -30.25 6.51 -15.05
CA ARG A 239 -31.01 6.68 -16.31
C ARG A 239 -30.58 7.96 -17.01
N VAL A 240 -30.76 8.03 -18.32
CA VAL A 240 -30.42 9.21 -19.13
C VAL A 240 -31.65 9.67 -19.87
N GLY A 241 -31.95 10.96 -19.86
CA GLY A 241 -33.03 11.55 -20.62
C GLY A 241 -32.56 12.54 -21.67
N THR A 242 -33.15 12.49 -22.85
CA THR A 242 -32.89 13.44 -23.94
C THR A 242 -33.65 14.73 -23.68
N LEU A 243 -32.98 15.87 -23.81
CA LEU A 243 -33.59 17.20 -23.84
C LEU A 243 -33.82 17.63 -25.28
N CYS A 244 -35.05 18.04 -25.59
CA CYS A 244 -35.43 18.59 -26.90
C CYS A 244 -36.04 19.99 -26.71
N THR A 245 -36.99 20.38 -27.56
CA THR A 245 -37.59 21.72 -27.61
C THR A 245 -38.37 22.13 -26.36
N ASP A 246 -38.91 21.16 -25.61
CA ASP A 246 -39.40 21.38 -24.24
C ASP A 246 -38.34 20.87 -23.25
N ASP A 247 -38.05 21.67 -22.22
CA ASP A 247 -37.04 21.45 -21.16
C ASP A 247 -37.32 20.21 -20.25
N ARG A 248 -38.16 19.27 -20.71
CA ARG A 248 -38.57 18.03 -20.04
C ARG A 248 -37.82 16.84 -20.65
N PRO A 249 -36.92 16.18 -19.88
CA PRO A 249 -36.13 15.07 -20.39
C PRO A 249 -36.98 13.80 -20.62
N VAL A 250 -36.81 13.16 -21.78
CA VAL A 250 -37.37 11.84 -22.08
C VAL A 250 -36.37 10.77 -21.65
N PHE A 251 -36.58 10.17 -20.47
CA PHE A 251 -35.68 9.21 -19.85
C PHE A 251 -35.71 7.81 -20.48
N SER A 252 -34.56 7.16 -20.53
CA SER A 252 -34.37 5.74 -20.79
C SER A 252 -34.88 4.86 -19.63
N ASP A 253 -34.87 3.55 -19.84
CA ASP A 253 -34.98 2.58 -18.75
C ASP A 253 -33.88 2.77 -17.70
N VAL A 254 -34.17 2.36 -16.46
CA VAL A 254 -33.22 2.40 -15.35
C VAL A 254 -32.24 1.25 -15.50
N HIS A 255 -30.96 1.58 -15.56
CA HIS A 255 -29.86 0.62 -15.54
C HIS A 255 -29.16 0.63 -14.19
N GLU A 256 -28.50 -0.47 -13.90
CA GLU A 256 -27.75 -0.65 -12.65
C GLU A 256 -26.27 -0.85 -12.95
N PHE A 257 -25.44 -0.33 -12.05
CA PHE A 257 -24.04 -0.72 -11.96
C PHE A 257 -23.64 -0.89 -10.51
N MET A 258 -22.74 -1.83 -10.27
CA MET A 258 -22.13 -2.03 -8.97
C MET A 258 -20.71 -1.49 -9.02
N LEU A 259 -20.36 -0.61 -8.08
CA LEU A 259 -18.97 -0.21 -7.89
C LEU A 259 -18.27 -1.30 -7.11
N SER A 260 -17.08 -1.69 -7.56
CA SER A 260 -16.26 -2.62 -6.80
C SER A 260 -15.98 -2.04 -5.40
N SER A 261 -15.98 -2.92 -4.40
CA SER A 261 -15.57 -2.58 -3.04
C SER A 261 -14.06 -2.33 -2.95
N GLN A 262 -13.31 -2.76 -3.97
CA GLN A 262 -11.87 -2.64 -4.08
C GLN A 262 -11.52 -2.00 -5.43
N ASN A 263 -10.30 -1.46 -5.57
CA ASN A 263 -9.89 -0.88 -6.85
C ASN A 263 -9.27 -1.97 -7.73
N ASP A 264 -10.11 -2.66 -8.50
CA ASP A 264 -9.67 -3.83 -9.28
C ASP A 264 -8.67 -3.47 -10.40
N GLU A 265 -8.68 -2.24 -10.94
CA GLU A 265 -7.62 -1.76 -11.87
C GLU A 265 -6.30 -1.54 -11.12
N LEU A 266 -6.33 -1.01 -9.90
CA LEU A 266 -5.15 -0.86 -9.06
C LEU A 266 -4.62 -2.23 -8.55
N LEU A 267 -5.49 -3.23 -8.45
CA LEU A 267 -5.13 -4.62 -8.09
C LEU A 267 -4.62 -5.41 -9.31
N ALA A 268 -5.14 -5.16 -10.51
CA ALA A 268 -4.67 -5.76 -11.76
C ALA A 268 -3.35 -5.15 -12.27
N ASP A 269 -3.08 -3.89 -11.95
CA ASP A 269 -1.85 -3.16 -12.28
C ASP A 269 -0.89 -3.00 -11.09
N CYS A 270 -1.16 -3.66 -9.96
CA CYS A 270 -0.21 -3.76 -8.86
C CYS A 270 1.06 -4.48 -9.34
N GLY A 271 2.17 -3.75 -9.45
CA GLY A 271 3.46 -4.24 -9.95
C GLY A 271 3.79 -3.86 -11.39
N LYS A 272 2.92 -3.10 -12.07
CA LYS A 272 3.25 -2.45 -13.35
C LYS A 272 3.38 -0.94 -13.11
N GLU A 273 4.51 -0.37 -13.53
CA GLU A 273 4.63 1.09 -13.65
C GLU A 273 3.54 1.56 -14.62
N PRO A 274 2.74 2.60 -14.29
CA PRO A 274 1.76 3.10 -15.23
C PRO A 274 2.51 3.61 -16.46
N VAL A 275 2.34 2.94 -17.59
CA VAL A 275 2.75 3.49 -18.88
C VAL A 275 1.96 4.79 -19.05
N ARG A 276 2.62 5.93 -18.89
CA ARG A 276 2.05 7.23 -19.24
C ARG A 276 2.76 7.73 -20.49
N PRO A 277 2.16 7.58 -21.67
CA PRO A 277 2.56 8.34 -22.82
C PRO A 277 2.20 9.82 -22.56
N ASP A 278 3.16 10.72 -22.76
CA ASP A 278 3.00 12.17 -22.92
C ASP A 278 2.41 12.99 -21.75
N LEU A 279 3.02 12.95 -20.56
CA LEU A 279 2.84 14.06 -19.60
C LEU A 279 3.60 15.29 -20.09
N SER A 280 2.93 16.44 -20.20
CA SER A 280 3.58 17.69 -20.56
C SER A 280 4.69 18.01 -19.56
N GLN A 281 5.88 18.35 -20.06
CA GLN A 281 7.00 18.82 -19.22
C GLN A 281 6.91 20.34 -18.95
N ASP A 282 5.89 21.01 -19.49
CA ASP A 282 5.73 22.44 -19.34
C ASP A 282 5.33 22.78 -17.90
N PRO A 283 6.14 23.57 -17.18
CA PRO A 283 5.85 23.88 -15.80
C PRO A 283 4.67 24.85 -15.69
N ASN A 284 3.76 24.58 -14.76
CA ASN A 284 2.64 25.45 -14.44
C ASN A 284 3.14 26.66 -13.65
N LEU A 285 3.11 27.85 -14.27
CA LEU A 285 3.55 29.12 -13.68
C LEU A 285 2.49 29.79 -12.78
N ARG A 286 1.36 29.13 -12.50
CA ARG A 286 0.22 29.73 -11.81
C ARG A 286 -0.29 28.94 -10.59
N ILE A 287 0.53 28.10 -9.98
CA ILE A 287 0.14 27.35 -8.76
C ILE A 287 -0.16 28.30 -7.59
N LYS A 288 -1.28 28.09 -6.92
CA LYS A 288 -1.76 28.89 -5.78
C LYS A 288 -2.31 28.02 -4.65
N ALA A 289 -2.48 28.63 -3.49
CA ALA A 289 -3.19 28.02 -2.38
C ALA A 289 -4.63 27.63 -2.78
N GLY A 290 -5.03 26.40 -2.49
CA GLY A 290 -6.31 25.81 -2.87
C GLY A 290 -6.22 24.82 -4.03
N ASP A 291 -5.16 24.86 -4.83
CA ASP A 291 -4.98 23.96 -5.96
C ASP A 291 -4.76 22.51 -5.49
N ILE A 292 -5.25 21.55 -6.27
CA ILE A 292 -5.03 20.12 -6.04
C ILE A 292 -4.04 19.64 -7.09
N VAL A 293 -2.93 19.09 -6.62
CA VAL A 293 -1.82 18.61 -7.45
C VAL A 293 -1.49 17.16 -7.10
N THR A 294 -1.03 16.38 -8.05
CA THR A 294 -0.70 14.98 -7.84
C THR A 294 0.80 14.82 -7.64
N ILE A 295 1.21 14.27 -6.51
CA ILE A 295 2.60 14.03 -6.11
C ILE A 295 2.90 12.54 -6.07
N GLY A 296 4.14 12.14 -6.34
CA GLY A 296 4.58 10.74 -6.32
C GLY A 296 3.89 9.83 -7.34
N GLY A 297 3.22 10.40 -8.35
CA GLY A 297 2.50 9.68 -9.41
C GLY A 297 0.98 9.60 -9.19
N ASP A 298 0.52 9.40 -7.96
CA ASP A 298 -0.88 9.03 -7.67
C ASP A 298 -1.49 9.71 -6.42
N TYR A 299 -0.73 10.49 -5.65
CA TYR A 299 -1.22 11.10 -4.41
C TYR A 299 -1.72 12.53 -4.62
N PRO A 300 -3.02 12.82 -4.42
CA PRO A 300 -3.52 14.18 -4.47
C PRO A 300 -3.10 14.96 -3.22
N MET A 301 -2.41 16.08 -3.41
CA MET A 301 -2.08 17.06 -2.39
C MET A 301 -2.85 18.35 -2.67
N THR A 302 -3.54 18.88 -1.66
CA THR A 302 -4.08 20.24 -1.69
C THR A 302 -3.00 21.22 -1.23
N ILE A 303 -2.64 22.18 -2.06
CA ILE A 303 -1.71 23.26 -1.73
C ILE A 303 -2.38 24.19 -0.69
N ILE A 304 -1.72 24.44 0.43
CA ILE A 304 -2.15 25.38 1.47
C ILE A 304 -1.43 26.71 1.30
N GLU A 305 -0.15 26.67 1.00
CA GLU A 305 0.70 27.82 0.73
C GLU A 305 1.66 27.47 -0.40
N ALA A 306 1.88 28.42 -1.30
CA ALA A 306 2.87 28.31 -2.37
C ALA A 306 3.53 29.68 -2.58
N VAL A 307 4.85 29.66 -2.63
CA VAL A 307 5.72 30.78 -2.95
C VAL A 307 6.48 30.42 -4.21
N SER A 308 6.35 31.24 -5.26
CA SER A 308 7.08 31.00 -6.50
C SER A 308 8.57 31.31 -6.31
N LEU A 309 9.42 30.38 -6.72
CA LEU A 309 10.88 30.50 -6.72
C LEU A 309 11.44 30.89 -8.11
N GLY A 310 10.57 31.04 -9.12
CA GLY A 310 10.95 31.26 -10.52
C GLY A 310 11.06 29.96 -11.32
N ASP A 311 10.96 30.07 -12.66
CA ASP A 311 11.03 28.94 -13.61
C ASP A 311 10.05 27.78 -13.30
N GLY A 312 8.90 28.10 -12.71
CA GLY A 312 7.87 27.14 -12.35
C GLY A 312 8.16 26.28 -11.12
N TRP A 313 9.16 26.66 -10.32
CA TRP A 313 9.43 26.09 -9.01
C TRP A 313 8.63 26.78 -7.91
N TYR A 314 8.21 26.00 -6.92
CA TYR A 314 7.47 26.47 -5.75
C TYR A 314 8.02 25.90 -4.45
N SER A 315 7.97 26.70 -3.39
CA SER A 315 8.09 26.23 -2.00
C SER A 315 6.81 26.51 -1.23
N GLY A 316 6.53 25.76 -0.18
CA GLY A 316 5.33 25.97 0.61
C GLY A 316 4.85 24.74 1.38
N ARG A 317 3.54 24.70 1.61
CA ARG A 317 2.88 23.72 2.46
C ARG A 317 1.65 23.16 1.77
N GLY A 318 1.38 21.88 2.02
CA GLY A 318 0.22 21.18 1.50
C GLY A 318 -0.44 20.30 2.56
N LYS A 319 -1.58 19.72 2.20
CA LYS A 319 -2.21 18.63 2.95
C LYS A 319 -2.67 17.55 1.98
N THR A 320 -2.57 16.30 2.41
CA THR A 320 -3.18 15.17 1.70
C THR A 320 -4.07 14.37 2.67
N ARG A 321 -4.89 13.48 2.12
CA ARG A 321 -5.68 12.51 2.89
C ARG A 321 -5.39 11.13 2.34
N LEU A 322 -4.74 10.30 3.14
CA LEU A 322 -4.48 8.90 2.82
C LEU A 322 -5.67 8.05 3.28
N LYS A 323 -6.87 8.27 2.72
CA LYS A 323 -8.14 7.63 3.17
C LYS A 323 -8.06 6.10 3.24
N THR A 324 -7.16 5.47 2.50
CA THR A 324 -6.91 4.02 2.48
C THR A 324 -6.04 3.51 3.63
N ILE A 325 -5.32 4.40 4.34
CA ILE A 325 -4.30 4.06 5.35
C ILE A 325 -4.58 4.76 6.69
N ILE A 326 -4.89 6.07 6.67
CA ILE A 326 -5.27 6.87 7.84
C ILE A 326 -6.45 7.77 7.48
N ASP A 327 -7.55 7.71 8.25
CA ASP A 327 -8.68 8.64 8.10
C ASP A 327 -8.43 10.00 8.79
N ALA A 328 -7.27 10.60 8.50
CA ALA A 328 -6.86 11.90 9.01
C ALA A 328 -6.00 12.65 7.97
N PRO A 329 -6.06 14.00 7.94
CA PRO A 329 -5.23 14.78 7.04
C PRO A 329 -3.76 14.73 7.46
N VAL A 330 -2.89 14.49 6.49
CA VAL A 330 -1.44 14.55 6.62
C VAL A 330 -0.98 15.93 6.16
N ALA A 331 -0.19 16.63 6.97
CA ALA A 331 0.42 17.88 6.57
C ALA A 331 1.75 17.61 5.84
N LEU A 332 1.98 18.36 4.78
CA LEU A 332 3.10 18.22 3.87
C LEU A 332 3.84 19.55 3.74
N ARG A 333 5.16 19.49 3.55
CA ARG A 333 6.03 20.63 3.29
C ARG A 333 6.86 20.33 2.04
N PHE A 334 7.08 21.33 1.21
CA PHE A 334 7.96 21.22 0.06
C PHE A 334 8.81 22.48 -0.05
N ASP A 335 10.13 22.30 -0.09
CA ASP A 335 11.06 23.43 -0.25
C ASP A 335 11.33 23.72 -1.72
N ARG A 336 11.21 22.70 -2.58
CA ARG A 336 11.29 22.83 -4.04
C ARG A 336 10.41 21.78 -4.69
N LEU A 337 9.33 22.23 -5.34
CA LEU A 337 8.39 21.40 -6.09
C LEU A 337 8.11 22.03 -7.45
N ARG A 338 8.18 21.23 -8.52
CA ARG A 338 7.84 21.63 -9.88
C ARG A 338 6.65 20.81 -10.37
N ILE A 339 5.65 21.51 -10.88
CA ILE A 339 4.35 20.93 -11.25
C ILE A 339 4.07 21.32 -12.69
N ASN A 340 3.64 20.38 -13.53
CA ASN A 340 3.28 20.67 -14.91
C ASN A 340 1.88 21.29 -15.04
N VAL A 341 1.53 21.71 -16.25
CA VAL A 341 0.20 22.25 -16.60
C VAL A 341 -0.97 21.32 -16.30
N ASP A 342 -0.72 20.00 -16.23
CA ASP A 342 -1.70 18.97 -15.88
C ASP A 342 -1.82 18.74 -14.36
N ASN A 343 -1.16 19.58 -13.55
CA ASN A 343 -1.09 19.50 -12.09
C ASN A 343 -0.41 18.23 -11.54
N PHE A 344 0.52 17.64 -12.29
CA PHE A 344 1.37 16.55 -11.84
C PHE A 344 2.76 17.05 -11.45
N GLN A 345 3.31 16.48 -10.38
CA GLN A 345 4.71 16.65 -10.03
C GLN A 345 5.59 16.12 -11.16
N ILE A 346 6.47 16.99 -11.65
CA ILE A 346 7.49 16.65 -12.66
C ILE A 346 8.90 16.70 -12.07
N ASP A 347 9.10 17.41 -10.96
CA ASP A 347 10.39 17.50 -10.27
C ASP A 347 10.22 17.99 -8.82
N GLY A 348 11.24 17.81 -7.98
CA GLY A 348 11.26 18.22 -6.58
C GLY A 348 10.78 17.17 -5.59
N THR A 349 10.80 17.51 -4.29
CA THR A 349 10.42 16.59 -3.19
C THR A 349 9.34 17.19 -2.31
N VAL A 350 8.52 16.31 -1.74
CA VAL A 350 7.50 16.66 -0.76
C VAL A 350 7.70 15.79 0.48
N GLU A 351 7.80 16.43 1.63
CA GLU A 351 8.07 15.81 2.92
C GLU A 351 6.83 15.89 3.81
N ALA A 352 6.61 14.90 4.66
CA ALA A 352 5.62 14.99 5.72
C ALA A 352 6.09 15.95 6.82
N SER A 353 5.16 16.72 7.37
CA SER A 353 5.43 17.65 8.47
C SER A 353 4.43 17.40 9.60
N TYR A 354 4.92 16.95 10.74
CA TYR A 354 4.13 16.77 11.96
C TYR A 354 4.31 17.96 12.90
N ASP A 355 3.21 18.46 13.48
CA ASP A 355 3.18 19.53 14.49
C ASP A 355 2.38 19.04 15.70
N GLU A 356 3.09 18.66 16.76
CA GLU A 356 2.56 18.09 18.01
C GLU A 356 1.51 19.00 18.68
N LYS A 357 1.55 20.32 18.44
CA LYS A 357 0.59 21.29 19.01
C LYS A 357 -0.73 21.37 18.25
N LYS A 358 -0.83 20.76 17.06
CA LYS A 358 -2.03 20.76 16.21
C LYS A 358 -2.61 19.35 16.13
N GLY A 359 -3.39 18.97 17.14
CA GLY A 359 -3.97 17.62 17.33
C GLY A 359 -4.98 17.11 16.28
N LYS A 360 -4.95 17.61 15.03
CA LYS A 360 -5.77 17.11 13.91
C LYS A 360 -4.94 16.59 12.73
N ILE A 361 -3.60 16.52 12.85
CA ILE A 361 -2.68 16.01 11.84
C ILE A 361 -2.19 14.63 12.28
N ALA A 362 -2.24 13.63 11.39
CA ALA A 362 -1.71 12.31 11.69
C ALA A 362 -0.18 12.30 11.75
N ASN A 363 0.39 11.63 12.74
CA ASN A 363 1.82 11.31 12.75
C ASN A 363 2.05 10.11 11.81
N LEU A 364 2.78 10.34 10.72
CA LEU A 364 3.08 9.31 9.72
C LEU A 364 4.07 8.26 10.24
N ASP A 365 4.85 8.57 11.28
CA ASP A 365 5.77 7.61 11.90
C ASP A 365 5.00 6.40 12.46
N TYR A 366 3.77 6.58 12.95
CA TYR A 366 2.95 5.45 13.44
C TYR A 366 2.42 4.53 12.33
N VAL A 367 2.44 4.97 11.07
CA VAL A 367 2.07 4.12 9.95
C VAL A 367 3.21 3.20 9.57
N ASP A 368 4.44 3.73 9.53
CA ASP A 368 5.64 3.03 9.06
C ASP A 368 6.33 2.23 10.18
N ASP A 369 6.44 2.82 11.38
CA ASP A 369 7.12 2.20 12.52
C ASP A 369 6.16 1.48 13.47
N GLY A 370 4.87 1.82 13.43
CA GLY A 370 3.89 1.39 14.42
C GLY A 370 3.98 2.17 15.73
N GLY A 371 3.23 1.71 16.72
CA GLY A 371 3.07 2.37 18.01
C GLY A 371 1.97 3.45 18.02
N LYS A 372 1.62 3.90 19.22
CA LYS A 372 0.63 4.95 19.48
C LYS A 372 1.04 5.82 20.67
N ASP A 373 0.38 6.95 20.82
CA ASP A 373 0.48 7.78 22.01
C ASP A 373 -0.02 7.05 23.26
N ILE A 374 0.80 7.10 24.31
CA ILE A 374 0.49 6.52 25.61
C ILE A 374 -0.35 7.52 26.38
N LYS A 375 -1.52 7.09 26.84
CA LYS A 375 -2.43 7.95 27.59
C LYS A 375 -2.04 7.98 29.07
N PRO A 376 -1.96 9.16 29.72
CA PRO A 376 -1.78 9.20 31.15
C PRO A 376 -3.01 8.61 31.85
N ALA A 377 -2.78 7.73 32.82
CA ALA A 377 -3.80 7.14 33.66
C ALA A 377 -3.51 7.41 35.13
N THR A 378 -4.58 7.45 35.91
CA THR A 378 -4.52 7.51 37.36
C THR A 378 -4.92 6.16 37.92
N ILE A 379 -4.15 5.66 38.89
CA ILE A 379 -4.52 4.45 39.63
C ILE A 379 -5.70 4.77 40.55
N ARG A 380 -6.92 4.49 40.09
CA ARG A 380 -8.13 4.67 40.91
C ARG A 380 -8.34 3.44 41.79
N ILE A 381 -7.83 3.49 43.01
CA ILE A 381 -8.13 2.48 44.03
C ILE A 381 -9.38 2.92 44.78
N ARG A 382 -10.32 1.99 44.97
CA ARG A 382 -11.56 2.27 45.71
C ARG A 382 -11.21 2.53 47.16
N GLU A 383 -11.74 3.62 47.73
CA GLU A 383 -11.51 3.99 49.13
C GLU A 383 -12.80 3.86 49.94
N HIS A 384 -12.73 3.21 51.10
CA HIS A 384 -13.77 3.16 52.11
C HIS A 384 -13.28 3.86 53.37
N LYS A 385 -14.13 4.68 53.99
CA LYS A 385 -13.83 5.27 55.31
C LYS A 385 -14.71 4.61 56.35
N LEU A 386 -14.09 4.11 57.42
CA LEU A 386 -14.76 3.52 58.56
C LEU A 386 -15.06 4.60 59.61
N ASP A 387 -16.16 4.42 60.32
CA ASP A 387 -16.56 5.21 61.47
C ASP A 387 -15.95 4.69 62.79
N PHE A 388 -15.35 3.50 62.78
CA PHE A 388 -14.65 2.90 63.92
C PHE A 388 -13.12 2.80 63.70
N THR A 389 -12.40 2.52 64.79
CA THR A 389 -10.94 2.30 64.79
C THR A 389 -10.64 0.81 64.60
N LEU A 390 -9.70 0.48 63.71
CA LEU A 390 -9.20 -0.89 63.53
C LEU A 390 -8.15 -1.25 64.61
N PRO A 391 -7.96 -2.55 64.93
CA PRO A 391 -6.88 -2.99 65.81
C PRO A 391 -5.51 -2.79 65.16
N ASP A 392 -4.42 -2.91 65.94
CA ASP A 392 -3.05 -2.67 65.45
C ASP A 392 -2.67 -3.58 64.26
N ILE A 393 -3.21 -4.80 64.23
CA ILE A 393 -3.06 -5.77 63.12
C ILE A 393 -4.48 -6.18 62.67
N PRO A 394 -5.10 -5.44 61.74
CA PRO A 394 -6.45 -5.75 61.28
C PRO A 394 -6.46 -6.96 60.34
N GLN A 395 -7.48 -7.79 60.50
CA GLN A 395 -7.80 -8.89 59.59
C GLN A 395 -9.11 -8.61 58.87
N PHE A 396 -9.16 -8.92 57.58
CA PHE A 396 -10.36 -8.76 56.75
C PHE A 396 -10.70 -10.08 56.07
N ILE A 397 -11.99 -10.41 56.07
CA ILE A 397 -12.54 -11.60 55.42
C ILE A 397 -13.66 -11.14 54.49
N TYR A 398 -13.62 -11.57 53.23
CA TYR A 398 -14.67 -11.32 52.26
C TYR A 398 -15.66 -12.49 52.22
N ASN A 399 -16.97 -12.18 52.25
CA ASN A 399 -18.04 -13.16 52.16
C ASN A 399 -18.71 -13.09 50.77
N PRO A 400 -18.44 -14.07 49.86
CA PRO A 400 -18.99 -14.05 48.51
C PRO A 400 -20.52 -14.18 48.44
N LYS A 401 -21.18 -14.68 49.50
CA LYS A 401 -22.65 -14.85 49.54
C LYS A 401 -23.39 -13.54 49.81
N THR A 402 -22.82 -12.71 50.69
CA THR A 402 -23.44 -11.45 51.10
C THR A 402 -22.85 -10.24 50.37
N GLY A 403 -21.63 -10.36 49.81
CA GLY A 403 -20.91 -9.24 49.22
C GLY A 403 -20.31 -8.30 50.28
N GLU A 404 -20.16 -8.77 51.51
CA GLU A 404 -19.72 -7.96 52.66
C GLU A 404 -18.31 -8.33 53.13
N LEU A 405 -17.61 -7.34 53.68
CA LEU A 405 -16.33 -7.49 54.36
C LEU A 405 -16.56 -7.63 55.87
N GLU A 406 -15.99 -8.66 56.47
CA GLU A 406 -15.99 -8.90 57.91
C GLU A 406 -14.62 -8.52 58.51
N THR A 407 -14.61 -7.78 59.62
CA THR A 407 -13.39 -7.38 60.35
C THR A 407 -13.72 -7.21 61.85
N THR A 408 -12.76 -6.77 62.67
CA THR A 408 -12.97 -6.43 64.09
C THR A 408 -12.54 -4.99 64.37
N ASP A 409 -13.19 -4.35 65.36
CA ASP A 409 -12.74 -3.05 65.87
C ASP A 409 -11.60 -3.20 66.90
N ALA A 410 -11.03 -2.07 67.34
CA ALA A 410 -9.95 -2.04 68.33
C ALA A 410 -10.32 -2.63 69.70
N ALA A 411 -11.62 -2.82 70.01
CA ALA A 411 -12.10 -3.46 71.22
C ALA A 411 -12.37 -4.97 71.02
N GLY A 412 -12.17 -5.50 69.81
CA GLY A 412 -12.39 -6.90 69.46
C GLY A 412 -13.83 -7.24 69.06
N ASN A 413 -14.71 -6.24 68.87
CA ASN A 413 -16.07 -6.52 68.41
C ASN A 413 -16.09 -6.75 66.90
N PRO A 414 -16.86 -7.73 66.40
CA PRO A 414 -17.01 -7.98 64.96
C PRO A 414 -17.76 -6.84 64.27
N GLN A 415 -17.28 -6.45 63.10
CA GLN A 415 -17.83 -5.40 62.25
C GLN A 415 -18.05 -5.94 60.84
N THR A 416 -19.12 -5.47 60.18
CA THR A 416 -19.47 -5.86 58.80
C THR A 416 -19.60 -4.61 57.93
N ILE A 417 -18.86 -4.58 56.82
CA ILE A 417 -18.77 -3.44 55.91
C ILE A 417 -19.39 -3.84 54.57
N LYS A 418 -20.39 -3.07 54.13
CA LYS A 418 -21.01 -3.26 52.81
C LYS A 418 -20.16 -2.64 51.72
N VAL A 419 -19.91 -3.40 50.65
CA VAL A 419 -19.18 -2.94 49.48
C VAL A 419 -20.09 -3.01 48.26
N ASP A 420 -20.31 -1.90 47.57
CA ASP A 420 -21.19 -1.88 46.39
C ASP A 420 -20.60 -2.75 45.26
N MET A 421 -21.28 -3.83 44.90
CA MET A 421 -20.90 -4.70 43.78
C MET A 421 -21.61 -4.30 42.48
N PRO A 422 -20.95 -4.37 41.32
CA PRO A 422 -21.62 -4.27 40.02
C PRO A 422 -22.54 -5.49 39.79
N GLU A 423 -23.74 -5.30 39.25
CA GLU A 423 -24.61 -6.40 38.81
C GLU A 423 -23.84 -7.34 37.86
N ASN A 424 -23.75 -8.62 38.20
CA ASN A 424 -23.00 -9.67 37.49
C ASN A 424 -21.46 -9.54 37.46
N GLY A 425 -20.84 -8.74 38.33
CA GLY A 425 -19.36 -8.63 38.44
C GLY A 425 -18.71 -9.68 39.37
N SER A 426 -17.53 -10.19 38.99
CA SER A 426 -16.70 -11.02 39.90
C SER A 426 -16.16 -10.19 41.08
N TYR A 427 -16.02 -10.80 42.26
CA TYR A 427 -15.48 -10.16 43.46
C TYR A 427 -14.00 -9.75 43.31
N GLU A 428 -13.22 -10.37 42.42
CA GLU A 428 -11.84 -9.92 42.20
C GLU A 428 -11.77 -8.47 41.68
N ARG A 429 -12.86 -7.96 41.08
CA ARG A 429 -12.93 -6.59 40.54
C ARG A 429 -13.09 -5.51 41.60
N ILE A 430 -13.45 -5.86 42.84
CA ILE A 430 -13.53 -4.87 43.94
C ILE A 430 -12.20 -4.69 44.67
N PHE A 431 -11.21 -5.56 44.41
CA PHE A 431 -9.90 -5.53 45.04
C PHE A 431 -8.78 -5.14 44.05
N PRO A 432 -7.69 -4.52 44.53
CA PRO A 432 -7.48 -4.10 45.93
C PRO A 432 -8.30 -2.86 46.30
N MET A 433 -8.62 -2.71 47.59
CA MET A 433 -9.37 -1.57 48.14
C MET A 433 -8.56 -0.90 49.24
N LEU A 434 -8.69 0.43 49.39
CA LEU A 434 -8.18 1.17 50.54
C LEU A 434 -9.27 1.31 51.59
N VAL A 435 -8.94 1.01 52.84
CA VAL A 435 -9.82 1.19 53.99
C VAL A 435 -9.14 2.13 54.97
N THR A 436 -9.78 3.27 55.25
CA THR A 436 -9.27 4.27 56.20
C THR A 436 -10.08 4.23 57.47
N ASP A 437 -9.44 3.99 58.61
CA ASP A 437 -10.09 4.01 59.93
C ASP A 437 -10.44 5.43 60.37
N ASN A 438 -11.20 5.57 61.46
CA ASN A 438 -11.58 6.88 61.99
C ASN A 438 -10.41 7.71 62.58
N LYS A 439 -9.25 7.10 62.79
CA LYS A 439 -8.00 7.78 63.21
C LYS A 439 -7.19 8.28 62.00
N GLY A 440 -7.60 7.92 60.79
CA GLY A 440 -6.92 8.28 59.55
C GLY A 440 -5.84 7.28 59.11
N ASN A 441 -5.71 6.12 59.76
CA ASN A 441 -4.82 5.05 59.28
C ASN A 441 -5.46 4.40 58.05
N THR A 442 -4.71 4.30 56.95
CA THR A 442 -5.18 3.66 55.71
C THR A 442 -4.53 2.28 55.56
N TYR A 443 -5.31 1.31 55.11
CA TYR A 443 -4.89 -0.06 54.84
C TYR A 443 -5.32 -0.47 53.43
N GLN A 444 -4.45 -1.13 52.67
CA GLN A 444 -4.82 -1.76 51.41
C GLN A 444 -5.18 -3.22 51.68
N ILE A 445 -6.35 -3.64 51.23
CA ILE A 445 -6.83 -5.02 51.33
C ILE A 445 -6.91 -5.68 49.95
N SER A 446 -6.46 -6.94 49.86
CA SER A 446 -6.39 -7.72 48.61
C SER A 446 -6.51 -9.24 48.87
N PRO A 447 -6.98 -10.06 47.91
CA PRO A 447 -7.04 -11.52 48.08
C PRO A 447 -5.66 -12.14 48.31
N SER A 448 -5.58 -13.16 49.16
CA SER A 448 -4.33 -13.88 49.47
C SER A 448 -3.95 -14.87 48.35
N GLU A 449 -2.66 -14.92 47.98
CA GLU A 449 -2.12 -15.67 46.83
C GLU A 449 -2.27 -17.21 46.90
N GLN A 450 -2.59 -17.78 48.07
CA GLN A 450 -2.79 -19.23 48.23
C GLN A 450 -4.07 -19.79 47.56
N ASN A 451 -4.92 -18.93 46.99
CA ASN A 451 -6.18 -19.35 46.37
C ASN A 451 -6.14 -19.37 44.82
N THR A 452 -4.98 -19.10 44.20
CA THR A 452 -4.84 -18.92 42.74
C THR A 452 -3.90 -19.92 42.05
N GLU A 453 -3.93 -21.20 42.44
CA GLU A 453 -3.42 -22.29 41.58
C GLU A 453 -4.57 -23.20 41.13
N GLY A 454 -4.83 -23.19 39.82
CA GLY A 454 -5.83 -24.05 39.18
C GLY A 454 -6.06 -23.68 37.71
N THR A 455 -5.13 -24.01 36.82
CA THR A 455 -5.36 -24.01 35.38
C THR A 455 -6.07 -25.28 34.92
N GLY A 456 -7.18 -25.12 34.18
CA GLY A 456 -7.61 -26.03 33.12
C GLY A 456 -8.68 -27.07 33.46
N ASN A 457 -9.85 -26.90 32.85
CA ASN A 457 -10.89 -27.91 32.59
C ASN A 457 -11.31 -28.79 33.76
N ASP A 458 -12.33 -28.36 34.51
CA ASP A 458 -13.25 -29.30 35.13
C ASP A 458 -14.69 -28.79 35.12
N VAL A 459 -15.56 -29.74 34.84
CA VAL A 459 -17.01 -29.69 34.72
C VAL A 459 -17.66 -29.10 35.98
N GLU A 460 -18.79 -28.41 35.78
CA GLU A 460 -19.77 -28.01 36.80
C GLU A 460 -19.80 -28.95 38.02
N THR A 461 -19.02 -28.68 39.08
CA THR A 461 -19.28 -29.19 40.43
C THR A 461 -18.52 -28.39 41.51
N GLY A 462 -19.27 -27.58 42.26
CA GLY A 462 -19.14 -27.33 43.70
C GLY A 462 -17.79 -26.91 44.31
N ARG A 463 -17.54 -25.60 44.39
CA ARG A 463 -16.86 -24.92 45.52
C ARG A 463 -17.10 -23.40 45.43
N LYS A 464 -18.26 -22.92 45.90
CA LYS A 464 -18.62 -21.49 45.98
C LYS A 464 -18.84 -20.98 47.42
N ASP A 465 -18.43 -21.76 48.42
CA ASP A 465 -18.89 -21.60 49.81
C ASP A 465 -17.81 -21.20 50.84
N GLU A 466 -16.55 -21.00 50.45
CA GLU A 466 -15.49 -20.62 51.41
C GLU A 466 -15.37 -19.09 51.53
N LYS A 467 -15.31 -18.60 52.78
CA LYS A 467 -14.97 -17.20 53.11
C LYS A 467 -13.52 -16.94 52.68
N ILE A 468 -13.27 -15.81 52.03
CA ILE A 468 -11.97 -15.48 51.45
C ILE A 468 -11.20 -14.58 52.42
N GLU A 469 -10.09 -15.07 52.96
CA GLU A 469 -9.18 -14.26 53.78
C GLU A 469 -8.41 -13.27 52.89
N LEU A 470 -8.36 -12.01 53.32
CA LEU A 470 -7.70 -10.93 52.60
C LEU A 470 -6.39 -10.54 53.29
N ASN A 471 -5.33 -10.38 52.49
CA ASN A 471 -4.11 -9.72 52.93
C ASN A 471 -4.41 -8.24 53.20
N CYS A 472 -3.90 -7.73 54.31
CA CYS A 472 -4.13 -6.36 54.77
C CYS A 472 -2.79 -5.69 55.09
N GLU A 473 -2.44 -4.65 54.32
CA GLU A 473 -1.16 -3.94 54.43
C GLU A 473 -1.40 -2.45 54.74
N ARG A 474 -0.74 -1.91 55.77
CA ARG A 474 -0.85 -0.49 56.13
C ARG A 474 -0.16 0.39 55.07
N VAL A 475 -0.81 1.47 54.67
CA VAL A 475 -0.31 2.44 53.69
C VAL A 475 -0.43 3.86 54.23
N ASP A 476 0.64 4.64 54.08
CA ASP A 476 0.66 6.04 54.49
C ASP A 476 0.19 6.95 53.35
N ARG A 477 -0.48 8.07 53.67
CA ARG A 477 -0.75 9.14 52.70
C ARG A 477 0.46 10.08 52.60
N VAL A 478 0.84 10.42 51.37
CA VAL A 478 1.91 11.40 51.11
C VAL A 478 1.27 12.73 50.75
N GLY A 479 1.82 13.83 51.29
CA GLY A 479 1.37 15.18 50.97
C GLY A 479 1.72 15.62 49.54
N ASN A 480 1.63 16.92 49.30
CA ASN A 480 1.95 17.50 47.99
C ASN A 480 3.47 17.48 47.70
N PHE A 481 3.85 17.24 46.44
CA PHE A 481 5.23 17.27 45.96
C PHE A 481 5.27 17.66 44.47
N ASN A 482 6.44 18.08 43.97
CA ASN A 482 6.61 18.46 42.57
C ASN A 482 6.94 17.23 41.70
N THR A 483 6.05 16.86 40.78
CA THR A 483 6.19 15.73 39.85
C THR A 483 7.12 16.00 38.66
N GLU A 484 7.49 17.26 38.42
CA GLU A 484 8.32 17.67 37.27
C GLU A 484 9.81 17.83 37.60
N SER A 485 10.20 17.65 38.87
CA SER A 485 11.58 17.85 39.31
C SER A 485 12.12 16.66 40.09
N LEU A 486 13.30 16.17 39.69
CA LEU A 486 14.08 15.21 40.48
C LEU A 486 15.15 15.94 41.30
N SER A 487 15.25 15.64 42.58
CA SER A 487 16.24 16.26 43.47
C SER A 487 17.37 15.29 43.80
N SER A 488 18.60 15.74 43.60
CA SER A 488 19.79 15.04 44.10
C SER A 488 20.10 15.35 45.57
N LYS A 489 19.25 16.15 46.26
CA LYS A 489 19.50 16.61 47.64
C LYS A 489 19.82 15.46 48.59
N TYR A 490 19.19 14.31 48.41
CA TYR A 490 19.34 13.14 49.28
C TYR A 490 20.00 11.94 48.59
N GLY A 491 20.47 12.05 47.34
CA GLY A 491 20.80 10.89 46.51
C GLY A 491 19.58 10.37 45.76
N TYR A 492 19.78 9.38 44.88
CA TYR A 492 18.71 8.85 44.03
C TYR A 492 18.21 7.50 44.51
N ILE A 493 17.00 7.19 44.08
CA ILE A 493 16.47 5.83 44.07
C ILE A 493 16.44 5.36 42.62
N HIS A 494 17.11 4.24 42.38
CA HIS A 494 17.13 3.54 41.11
C HIS A 494 16.16 2.37 41.17
N PHE A 495 15.34 2.24 40.13
CA PHE A 495 14.46 1.09 40.00
C PHE A 495 15.18 0.01 39.20
N GLU A 496 14.94 -1.24 39.56
CA GLU A 496 15.49 -2.43 38.94
C GLU A 496 14.38 -3.48 38.80
N ARG A 497 14.52 -4.40 37.84
CA ARG A 497 13.52 -5.46 37.63
C ARG A 497 13.28 -6.31 38.88
N GLY A 498 14.35 -6.67 39.59
CA GLY A 498 14.30 -7.61 40.72
C GLY A 498 13.64 -8.94 40.34
N GLU A 499 12.80 -9.46 41.23
CA GLU A 499 12.00 -10.68 41.03
C GLU A 499 10.75 -10.45 40.15
N GLY A 500 10.59 -9.26 39.56
CA GLY A 500 9.46 -8.92 38.70
C GLY A 500 9.36 -9.79 37.45
N LYS A 501 8.16 -10.28 37.17
CA LYS A 501 7.86 -11.21 36.07
C LYS A 501 7.98 -10.55 34.70
N TYR A 502 7.42 -9.35 34.54
CA TYR A 502 7.29 -8.66 33.26
C TYR A 502 8.47 -7.73 32.94
N ALA A 503 8.52 -7.28 31.69
CA ALA A 503 9.64 -6.55 31.12
C ALA A 503 9.93 -5.24 31.85
N PHE A 504 11.22 -4.93 31.97
CA PHE A 504 11.76 -3.73 32.59
C PHE A 504 12.87 -3.20 31.68
N ASP A 505 12.82 -1.91 31.38
CA ASP A 505 13.78 -1.21 30.53
C ASP A 505 14.37 -0.06 31.35
N ASP A 506 15.69 -0.09 31.56
CA ASP A 506 16.40 0.89 32.39
C ASP A 506 16.63 2.23 31.68
N GLY A 507 16.39 2.30 30.36
CA GLY A 507 16.60 3.47 29.52
C GLY A 507 18.06 3.91 29.37
N GLN A 508 19.04 3.07 29.75
CA GLN A 508 20.46 3.45 29.79
C GLN A 508 21.26 3.10 28.52
N GLU A 509 20.68 2.31 27.60
CA GLU A 509 21.37 1.92 26.38
C GLU A 509 21.84 3.13 25.58
N LYS A 510 23.09 3.05 25.10
CA LYS A 510 23.77 4.20 24.48
C LYS A 510 23.11 4.62 23.16
N TRP A 511 22.50 3.67 22.46
CA TRP A 511 21.90 3.91 21.15
C TRP A 511 20.56 4.66 21.25
N TYR A 512 19.86 4.60 22.39
CA TYR A 512 18.63 5.38 22.62
C TYR A 512 18.87 6.88 22.45
N LYS A 513 20.05 7.38 22.86
CA LYS A 513 20.40 8.81 22.87
C LYS A 513 20.76 9.38 21.50
N LYS A 514 20.73 8.56 20.44
CA LYS A 514 21.08 8.97 19.06
C LYS A 514 19.85 9.20 18.16
N SER A 515 18.64 8.84 18.61
CA SER A 515 17.43 8.88 17.79
C SER A 515 16.35 9.77 18.39
N VAL A 516 15.83 10.68 17.56
CA VAL A 516 14.70 11.54 17.92
C VAL A 516 13.40 10.72 18.02
N LYS A 517 13.28 9.57 17.32
CA LYS A 517 12.07 8.73 17.33
C LYS A 517 11.80 8.10 18.71
N VAL A 518 12.85 7.86 19.50
CA VAL A 518 12.74 7.23 20.82
C VAL A 518 12.76 8.23 21.98
N ASP A 519 12.95 9.54 21.71
CA ASP A 519 13.01 10.59 22.73
C ASP A 519 11.76 10.60 23.63
N ARG A 520 10.58 10.27 23.09
CA ARG A 520 9.34 10.18 23.86
C ARG A 520 9.46 9.23 25.07
N PHE A 521 10.27 8.19 24.97
CA PHE A 521 10.48 7.20 26.04
C PHE A 521 11.71 7.51 26.89
N TYR A 522 12.80 7.99 26.27
CA TYR A 522 14.12 8.07 26.93
C TYR A 522 14.66 9.49 27.12
N LYS A 523 13.82 10.51 26.96
CA LYS A 523 14.20 11.88 27.31
C LYS A 523 14.61 11.94 28.79
N PRO A 524 15.79 12.49 29.11
CA PRO A 524 16.23 12.62 30.50
C PRO A 524 15.24 13.42 31.34
N PHE A 525 14.78 12.84 32.45
CA PHE A 525 13.93 13.50 33.43
C PHE A 525 14.72 14.52 34.25
N ALA A 526 15.99 14.21 34.53
CA ALA A 526 16.95 15.14 35.09
C ALA A 526 18.34 14.90 34.48
N LYS A 527 19.30 15.79 34.74
CA LYS A 527 20.67 15.64 34.23
C LYS A 527 21.27 14.31 34.73
N GLY A 528 21.46 13.38 33.79
CA GLY A 528 21.99 12.04 34.08
C GLY A 528 20.97 11.04 34.64
N TYR A 529 19.67 11.35 34.63
CA TYR A 529 18.62 10.44 35.06
C TYR A 529 17.54 10.30 33.98
N ILE A 530 17.38 9.09 33.45
CA ILE A 530 16.29 8.69 32.57
C ILE A 530 15.38 7.81 33.41
N ALA A 531 14.07 8.08 33.37
CA ALA A 531 13.11 7.27 34.12
C ALA A 531 13.00 5.90 33.42
N PRO A 532 13.23 4.78 34.13
CA PRO A 532 13.01 3.45 33.58
C PRO A 532 11.53 3.20 33.28
N TRP A 533 11.27 2.20 32.44
CA TRP A 533 9.94 1.74 32.09
C TRP A 533 9.71 0.31 32.60
N LYS A 534 8.52 0.06 33.15
CA LYS A 534 8.07 -1.26 33.56
C LYS A 534 6.74 -1.58 32.88
N LEU A 535 6.64 -2.77 32.29
CA LEU A 535 5.39 -3.27 31.74
C LEU A 535 4.62 -4.06 32.81
N VAL A 536 3.32 -3.82 32.91
CA VAL A 536 2.37 -4.67 33.65
C VAL A 536 1.15 -4.93 32.76
N PRO A 537 0.97 -6.14 32.19
CA PRO A 537 -0.13 -6.40 31.26
C PRO A 537 -1.51 -6.20 31.89
N VAL A 538 -2.50 -5.84 31.07
CA VAL A 538 -3.86 -5.56 31.54
C VAL A 538 -4.44 -6.74 32.32
N GLY A 539 -4.92 -6.47 33.53
CA GLY A 539 -5.48 -7.47 34.44
C GLY A 539 -4.46 -8.17 35.33
N GLU A 540 -3.16 -7.92 35.14
CA GLU A 540 -2.08 -8.48 35.96
C GLU A 540 -1.59 -7.49 37.02
N ASN A 541 -0.85 -8.01 38.00
CA ASN A 541 -0.01 -7.26 38.92
C ASN A 541 1.44 -7.75 38.79
N ASP A 542 2.40 -6.92 39.14
CA ASP A 542 3.81 -7.31 39.18
C ASP A 542 4.54 -6.54 40.27
N ILE A 543 5.79 -6.92 40.53
CA ILE A 543 6.68 -6.22 41.45
C ILE A 543 7.84 -5.55 40.71
N VAL A 544 8.37 -4.51 41.34
CA VAL A 544 9.62 -3.85 40.92
C VAL A 544 10.46 -3.59 42.17
N MET A 545 11.77 -3.65 42.02
CA MET A 545 12.69 -3.30 43.09
C MET A 545 13.09 -1.83 42.97
N ALA A 546 13.22 -1.16 44.10
CA ALA A 546 13.84 0.16 44.20
C ALA A 546 15.04 0.07 45.14
N LYS A 547 16.16 0.67 44.77
CA LYS A 547 17.40 0.65 45.54
C LYS A 547 17.89 2.07 45.76
N TYR A 548 18.29 2.35 46.99
CA TYR A 548 18.93 3.62 47.34
C TYR A 548 20.43 3.52 47.12
N ASP A 549 21.00 4.41 46.29
CA ASP A 549 22.43 4.46 46.00
C ASP A 549 23.12 5.72 46.58
N GLY A 550 22.36 6.54 47.31
CA GLY A 550 22.82 7.80 47.84
C GLY A 550 23.87 7.64 48.93
N LEU A 551 24.94 8.43 48.86
CA LEU A 551 25.99 8.48 49.88
C LEU A 551 25.55 9.17 51.19
N LYS A 552 24.30 9.65 51.27
CA LYS A 552 23.77 10.36 52.44
C LYS A 552 23.03 9.39 53.35
N ASN A 553 23.14 9.58 54.65
CA ASN A 553 22.40 8.79 55.61
C ASN A 553 20.96 9.33 55.71
N ILE A 554 20.00 8.63 55.12
CA ILE A 554 18.57 8.96 55.19
C ILE A 554 17.83 7.91 56.01
N ASP A 555 16.68 8.29 56.58
CA ASP A 555 15.79 7.34 57.23
C ASP A 555 14.98 6.58 56.18
N LEU A 556 15.42 5.37 55.83
CA LEU A 556 14.79 4.52 54.81
C LEU A 556 13.29 4.29 55.10
N LYS A 557 12.87 4.34 56.37
CA LYS A 557 11.45 4.19 56.76
C LYS A 557 10.59 5.38 56.42
N LYS A 558 11.15 6.50 55.95
CA LYS A 558 10.40 7.68 55.48
C LYS A 558 10.28 7.77 53.96
N VAL A 559 10.95 6.89 53.21
CA VAL A 559 10.78 6.80 51.76
C VAL A 559 9.39 6.24 51.45
N ARG A 560 8.64 6.92 50.58
CA ARG A 560 7.31 6.51 50.15
C ARG A 560 7.25 6.47 48.63
N PHE A 561 6.55 5.48 48.08
CA PHE A 561 6.32 5.35 46.63
C PHE A 561 4.90 5.75 46.33
N VAL A 562 4.68 6.69 45.41
CA VAL A 562 3.37 7.27 45.14
C VAL A 562 3.17 7.52 43.66
N SER A 563 1.95 7.33 43.17
CA SER A 563 1.64 7.60 41.78
C SER A 563 1.31 9.07 41.49
N GLU A 564 0.77 9.78 42.48
CA GLU A 564 0.36 11.18 42.32
C GLU A 564 0.43 11.96 43.65
N PRO A 565 0.48 13.30 43.62
CA PRO A 565 0.42 14.11 44.83
C PRO A 565 -0.88 13.92 45.61
N ASN A 566 -0.79 13.90 46.94
CA ASN A 566 -1.92 13.71 47.85
C ASN A 566 -2.62 12.33 47.74
N SER A 567 -1.95 11.31 47.19
CA SER A 567 -2.45 9.92 47.16
C SER A 567 -1.92 9.07 48.33
N ALA A 568 -2.53 7.90 48.51
CA ALA A 568 -1.94 6.83 49.31
C ALA A 568 -0.64 6.34 48.64
N ALA A 569 0.33 5.95 49.46
CA ALA A 569 1.53 5.28 48.99
C ALA A 569 1.18 3.90 48.43
N LEU A 570 1.92 3.47 47.41
CA LEU A 570 1.91 2.11 46.93
C LEU A 570 2.51 1.19 48.00
N PRO A 571 1.98 -0.05 48.13
CA PRO A 571 2.55 -1.03 49.03
C PRO A 571 4.02 -1.31 48.68
N ALA A 572 4.89 -1.20 49.68
CA ALA A 572 6.31 -1.42 49.53
C ALA A 572 6.88 -2.10 50.78
N ARG A 573 7.66 -3.16 50.57
CA ARG A 573 8.35 -3.91 51.64
C ARG A 573 9.81 -3.49 51.67
N LEU A 574 10.28 -2.94 52.80
CA LEU A 574 11.65 -2.47 52.99
C LEU A 574 12.54 -3.61 53.51
N ASN A 575 13.68 -3.82 52.84
CA ASN A 575 14.83 -4.55 53.36
C ASN A 575 15.91 -3.55 53.79
N GLU A 576 16.03 -3.31 55.10
CA GLU A 576 16.96 -2.32 55.65
C GLU A 576 18.44 -2.67 55.39
N THR A 577 18.79 -3.95 55.36
CA THR A 577 20.17 -4.42 55.17
C THR A 577 20.69 -4.13 53.77
N GLU A 578 19.83 -4.35 52.77
CA GLU A 578 20.15 -4.16 51.36
C GLU A 578 19.82 -2.75 50.86
N GLN A 579 19.12 -1.96 51.67
CA GLN A 579 18.61 -0.63 51.32
C GLN A 579 17.70 -0.67 50.08
N THR A 580 16.86 -1.72 50.00
CA THR A 580 15.96 -2.00 48.89
C THR A 580 14.50 -2.03 49.32
N TRP A 581 13.61 -1.68 48.40
CA TRP A 581 12.16 -1.83 48.54
C TRP A 581 11.60 -2.67 47.41
N THR A 582 10.73 -3.62 47.74
CA THR A 582 9.91 -4.33 46.76
C THR A 582 8.54 -3.67 46.70
N ILE A 583 8.19 -3.13 45.53
CA ILE A 583 6.98 -2.32 45.31
C ILE A 583 6.01 -3.12 44.45
N THR A 584 4.75 -3.21 44.89
CA THR A 584 3.69 -3.87 44.10
C THR A 584 3.04 -2.88 43.14
N LEU A 585 3.10 -3.20 41.85
CA LEU A 585 2.54 -2.43 40.74
C LEU A 585 1.29 -3.10 40.18
N LYS A 586 0.38 -2.27 39.68
CA LYS A 586 -0.88 -2.73 39.05
C LYS A 586 -0.93 -2.33 37.59
N SER A 587 -1.70 -3.08 36.82
CA SER A 587 -2.04 -2.67 35.47
C SER A 587 -3.08 -1.54 35.44
N VAL A 588 -3.05 -0.77 34.35
CA VAL A 588 -4.07 0.21 33.97
C VAL A 588 -4.68 -0.21 32.62
N SER A 589 -5.58 0.60 32.06
CA SER A 589 -6.16 0.32 30.73
C SER A 589 -5.09 0.18 29.65
N ALA A 590 -5.36 -0.66 28.64
CA ALA A 590 -4.45 -0.89 27.52
C ALA A 590 -4.02 0.42 26.84
N GLY A 591 -2.71 0.56 26.59
CA GLY A 591 -2.12 1.76 25.98
C GLY A 591 -2.05 2.98 26.91
N ALA A 592 -2.20 2.77 28.22
CA ALA A 592 -2.06 3.82 29.22
C ALA A 592 -0.86 3.58 30.15
N SER A 593 -0.38 4.66 30.77
CA SER A 593 0.70 4.62 31.75
C SER A 593 0.46 5.52 32.94
N TYR A 594 1.13 5.23 34.04
CA TYR A 594 1.22 6.09 35.21
C TYR A 594 2.67 6.16 35.69
N ASP A 595 3.01 7.23 36.39
CA ASP A 595 4.32 7.39 37.00
C ASP A 595 4.30 6.85 38.44
N VAL A 596 5.44 6.36 38.92
CA VAL A 596 5.70 6.05 40.32
C VAL A 596 6.88 6.89 40.78
N PHE A 597 6.64 7.71 41.79
CA PHE A 597 7.62 8.60 42.38
C PHE A 597 8.10 8.04 43.71
N ALA A 598 9.43 7.96 43.89
CA ALA A 598 10.03 7.75 45.20
C ALA A 598 10.20 9.11 45.88
N VAL A 599 9.52 9.31 47.01
CA VAL A 599 9.43 10.59 47.71
C VAL A 599 10.04 10.47 49.11
N TYR A 600 10.91 11.40 49.46
CA TYR A 600 11.49 11.54 50.80
C TYR A 600 11.37 13.01 51.25
N GLU A 601 10.76 13.23 52.42
CA GLU A 601 10.51 14.56 52.98
C GLU A 601 9.86 15.56 51.99
N GLY A 602 8.89 15.09 51.19
CA GLY A 602 8.16 15.91 50.22
C GLY A 602 8.92 16.21 48.92
N VAL A 603 10.05 15.54 48.69
CA VAL A 603 10.90 15.73 47.51
C VAL A 603 11.02 14.42 46.73
N VAL A 604 10.90 14.48 45.40
CA VAL A 604 11.09 13.34 44.50
C VAL A 604 12.58 13.03 44.34
N ILE A 605 12.95 11.79 44.62
CA ILE A 605 14.33 11.26 44.54
C ILE A 605 14.46 10.05 43.60
N GLY A 606 13.35 9.58 43.02
CA GLY A 606 13.34 8.59 41.94
C GLY A 606 12.02 8.63 41.17
N LYS A 607 12.05 8.22 39.90
CA LYS A 607 10.86 8.13 39.04
C LYS A 607 10.90 6.83 38.22
N LEU A 608 9.77 6.14 38.13
CA LEU A 608 9.53 4.98 37.26
C LEU A 608 8.27 5.22 36.42
N CYS A 609 8.30 4.86 35.15
CA CYS A 609 7.13 4.86 34.27
C CYS A 609 6.55 3.44 34.20
N VAL A 610 5.25 3.26 34.48
CA VAL A 610 4.58 1.96 34.40
C VAL A 610 3.53 2.00 33.29
N VAL A 611 3.61 1.07 32.34
CA VAL A 611 2.71 0.99 31.17
C VAL A 611 1.97 -0.34 31.14
N SER A 612 0.76 -0.34 30.57
CA SER A 612 -0.04 -1.54 30.37
C SER A 612 -0.46 -1.75 28.93
N TYR A 613 -0.27 -2.97 28.43
CA TYR A 613 -0.75 -3.45 27.14
C TYR A 613 -1.51 -4.76 27.31
N ASP A 614 -2.38 -5.09 26.35
CA ASP A 614 -3.13 -6.34 26.38
C ASP A 614 -2.19 -7.54 26.19
N LYS A 615 -2.55 -8.68 26.77
CA LYS A 615 -1.83 -9.94 26.51
C LYS A 615 -2.22 -10.47 25.14
N HIS A 616 -1.25 -10.99 24.40
CA HIS A 616 -1.47 -11.57 23.08
C HIS A 616 -1.06 -13.05 23.05
N GLN A 617 -1.86 -13.86 22.38
CA GLN A 617 -1.55 -15.26 22.08
C GLN A 617 -1.44 -15.46 20.58
N HIS A 618 -0.36 -16.08 20.13
CA HIS A 618 -0.09 -16.34 18.71
C HIS A 618 0.24 -17.81 18.48
N LYS A 619 -0.29 -18.35 17.39
CA LYS A 619 0.05 -19.70 16.93
C LYS A 619 1.16 -19.63 15.88
N ILE A 620 2.23 -20.38 16.09
CA ILE A 620 3.32 -20.58 15.14
C ILE A 620 3.29 -22.03 14.67
N THR A 621 3.30 -22.26 13.36
CA THR A 621 3.46 -23.58 12.75
C THR A 621 4.81 -23.63 12.05
N LEU A 622 5.69 -24.52 12.52
CA LEU A 622 6.96 -24.81 11.88
C LEU A 622 6.72 -25.81 10.75
N VAL A 623 7.18 -25.46 9.54
CA VAL A 623 7.02 -26.28 8.34
C VAL A 623 8.41 -26.73 7.88
N PRO A 624 8.92 -27.88 8.37
CA PRO A 624 10.20 -28.41 7.95
C PRO A 624 10.14 -28.85 6.48
N ILE A 625 11.00 -28.25 5.66
CA ILE A 625 11.25 -28.67 4.28
C ILE A 625 12.44 -29.65 4.25
N ASN A 626 13.39 -29.46 5.15
CA ASN A 626 14.59 -30.28 5.26
C ASN A 626 14.46 -31.44 6.25
N GLU A 627 15.56 -32.18 6.45
CA GLU A 627 15.64 -33.32 7.37
C GLU A 627 15.86 -32.93 8.85
N VAL A 628 15.90 -31.63 9.17
CA VAL A 628 16.15 -31.20 10.55
C VAL A 628 15.02 -31.65 11.47
N LYS A 629 15.41 -32.21 12.62
CA LYS A 629 14.50 -32.56 13.70
C LYS A 629 14.34 -31.36 14.62
N LEU A 630 13.10 -30.92 14.77
CA LEU A 630 12.74 -29.76 15.59
C LEU A 630 12.20 -30.24 16.93
N ASP A 631 12.74 -29.71 18.02
CA ASP A 631 12.20 -29.94 19.36
C ASP A 631 11.10 -28.92 19.65
N LYS A 632 9.85 -29.33 19.42
CA LYS A 632 8.65 -28.52 19.64
C LYS A 632 8.65 -27.85 21.02
N ILE A 633 8.96 -28.63 22.07
CA ILE A 633 8.82 -28.19 23.46
C ILE A 633 9.91 -27.17 23.78
N ALA A 634 11.16 -27.46 23.40
CA ALA A 634 12.27 -26.54 23.63
C ALA A 634 12.10 -25.23 22.87
N ILE A 635 11.59 -25.28 21.63
CA ILE A 635 11.34 -24.07 20.82
C ILE A 635 10.21 -23.23 21.44
N GLU A 636 9.09 -23.86 21.81
CA GLU A 636 7.97 -23.16 22.45
C GLU A 636 8.39 -22.50 23.77
N GLN A 637 9.12 -23.23 24.62
CA GLN A 637 9.66 -22.70 25.88
C GLN A 637 10.64 -21.55 25.64
N GLY A 638 11.51 -21.68 24.64
CA GLY A 638 12.48 -20.66 24.29
C GLY A 638 11.83 -19.36 23.80
N LEU A 639 10.88 -19.45 22.86
CA LEU A 639 10.13 -18.28 22.38
C LEU A 639 9.36 -17.62 23.51
N ASN A 640 8.69 -18.41 24.35
CA ASN A 640 7.94 -17.89 25.49
C ASN A 640 8.84 -17.29 26.58
N THR A 641 10.08 -17.76 26.74
CA THR A 641 11.05 -17.15 27.66
C THR A 641 11.39 -15.72 27.23
N ILE A 642 11.49 -15.47 25.92
CA ILE A 642 11.79 -14.15 25.34
C ILE A 642 10.56 -13.23 25.39
N TYR A 643 9.38 -13.76 25.04
CA TYR A 643 8.18 -12.94 24.79
C TYR A 643 7.17 -12.86 25.95
N ASN A 644 7.15 -13.82 26.89
CA ASN A 644 6.27 -13.74 28.07
C ASN A 644 6.49 -12.47 28.91
N PRO A 645 7.73 -11.98 29.12
CA PRO A 645 7.95 -10.72 29.84
C PRO A 645 7.22 -9.53 29.21
N VAL A 646 6.99 -9.55 27.90
CA VAL A 646 6.25 -8.49 27.19
C VAL A 646 4.76 -8.81 26.98
N GLY A 647 4.23 -9.81 27.69
CA GLY A 647 2.81 -10.18 27.65
C GLY A 647 2.40 -10.98 26.41
N VAL A 648 3.35 -11.54 25.68
CA VAL A 648 3.11 -12.32 24.46
C VAL A 648 3.40 -13.80 24.71
N GLN A 649 2.47 -14.66 24.33
CA GLN A 649 2.60 -16.11 24.44
C GLN A 649 2.45 -16.77 23.06
N PHE A 650 3.34 -17.71 22.77
CA PHE A 650 3.34 -18.53 21.58
C PHE A 650 2.92 -19.97 21.87
N THR A 651 2.11 -20.51 20.98
CA THR A 651 1.87 -21.95 20.86
C THR A 651 2.50 -22.42 19.57
N VAL A 652 3.38 -23.41 19.64
CA VAL A 652 4.10 -23.94 18.48
C VAL A 652 3.41 -25.22 18.02
N ASP A 653 3.35 -25.45 16.71
CA ASP A 653 3.01 -26.74 16.09
C ASP A 653 4.04 -27.06 15.01
N ILE A 654 4.16 -28.33 14.63
CA ILE A 654 5.02 -28.77 13.53
C ILE A 654 4.14 -29.44 12.48
N ASP A 655 4.23 -28.97 11.23
CA ASP A 655 3.52 -29.52 10.08
C ASP A 655 4.49 -30.19 9.11
N GLU A 656 4.52 -31.52 9.18
CA GLU A 656 5.46 -32.36 8.46
C GLU A 656 5.12 -32.58 6.97
N ARG A 657 4.02 -32.03 6.47
CA ARG A 657 3.51 -32.30 5.10
C ARG A 657 4.46 -31.88 3.98
N MET A 658 5.30 -30.88 4.24
CA MET A 658 6.26 -30.36 3.27
C MET A 658 7.66 -30.94 3.43
N ARG A 659 7.85 -31.90 4.35
CA ARG A 659 9.16 -32.52 4.56
C ARG A 659 9.64 -33.17 3.26
N GLU A 660 10.86 -32.83 2.88
CA GLU A 660 11.52 -33.27 1.65
C GLU A 660 10.77 -32.87 0.36
N ASN A 661 9.84 -31.91 0.43
CA ASN A 661 9.14 -31.37 -0.72
C ASN A 661 9.87 -30.11 -1.26
N TYR A 662 10.50 -30.28 -2.43
CA TYR A 662 11.20 -29.22 -3.16
C TYR A 662 10.46 -28.77 -4.43
N ASP A 663 9.17 -29.08 -4.58
CA ASP A 663 8.37 -28.74 -5.78
C ASP A 663 8.15 -27.23 -5.98
N TRP A 664 8.54 -26.42 -4.99
CA TRP A 664 8.47 -24.96 -5.02
C TRP A 664 9.67 -24.31 -5.74
N GLU A 665 10.77 -25.03 -5.91
CA GLU A 665 11.97 -24.55 -6.61
C GLU A 665 11.67 -24.30 -8.09
N VAL A 666 12.26 -23.24 -8.63
CA VAL A 666 12.15 -23.01 -10.08
C VAL A 666 13.04 -24.02 -10.81
N GLU A 667 12.60 -24.49 -12.00
CA GLU A 667 13.32 -25.56 -12.72
C GLU A 667 14.79 -25.23 -13.02
N SER A 668 15.13 -23.95 -13.10
CA SER A 668 16.49 -23.46 -13.32
C SER A 668 17.38 -23.42 -12.07
N GLU A 669 16.83 -23.55 -10.86
CA GLU A 669 17.50 -23.32 -9.57
C GLU A 669 17.21 -24.48 -8.59
N LYS A 670 17.29 -25.73 -9.07
CA LYS A 670 17.10 -26.93 -8.23
C LYS A 670 18.30 -27.23 -7.33
N ASP A 671 18.55 -26.39 -6.34
CA ASP A 671 19.75 -26.44 -5.49
C ASP A 671 19.48 -26.75 -4.01
N GLY A 672 18.22 -26.93 -3.61
CA GLY A 672 17.85 -27.21 -2.22
C GLY A 672 17.86 -25.98 -1.31
N LEU A 673 18.07 -24.77 -1.86
CA LEU A 673 18.20 -23.51 -1.15
C LEU A 673 17.10 -22.54 -1.58
N LEU A 674 16.69 -21.65 -0.67
CA LEU A 674 15.69 -20.64 -1.00
C LEU A 674 16.35 -19.39 -1.59
N SER A 675 15.98 -19.02 -2.81
CA SER A 675 16.35 -17.73 -3.38
C SER A 675 15.69 -16.59 -2.61
N THR A 676 16.50 -15.67 -2.10
CA THR A 676 16.04 -14.46 -1.38
C THR A 676 16.12 -13.21 -2.26
N VAL A 677 16.43 -13.40 -3.54
CA VAL A 677 16.69 -12.33 -4.51
C VAL A 677 15.76 -12.49 -5.70
N GLY A 678 15.11 -11.40 -6.11
CA GLY A 678 14.29 -11.39 -7.31
C GLY A 678 15.00 -10.72 -8.48
N LYS A 679 14.73 -11.20 -9.70
CA LYS A 679 15.17 -10.51 -10.91
C LYS A 679 14.23 -9.35 -11.20
N SER A 680 14.78 -8.14 -11.29
CA SER A 680 14.04 -6.98 -11.79
C SER A 680 13.55 -7.20 -13.23
N PHE A 681 12.59 -6.39 -13.68
CA PHE A 681 12.09 -6.37 -15.06
C PHE A 681 13.19 -6.26 -16.14
N TRP A 682 14.39 -5.81 -15.74
CA TRP A 682 15.58 -5.66 -16.60
C TRP A 682 16.68 -6.73 -16.36
N GLY A 683 16.41 -7.76 -15.56
CA GLY A 683 17.29 -8.91 -15.38
C GLY A 683 18.39 -8.77 -14.32
N TYR A 684 18.36 -7.71 -13.50
CA TYR A 684 19.29 -7.56 -12.36
C TYR A 684 18.76 -8.20 -11.08
N ASP A 685 19.64 -8.84 -10.33
CA ASP A 685 19.40 -9.35 -8.99
C ASP A 685 19.16 -8.19 -8.02
N LYS A 686 18.00 -8.16 -7.36
CA LYS A 686 17.62 -7.16 -6.36
C LYS A 686 16.99 -7.84 -5.15
N GLU A 687 17.36 -7.38 -3.96
CA GLU A 687 16.74 -7.78 -2.69
C GLU A 687 15.24 -7.40 -2.78
N LEU A 688 14.37 -8.41 -2.94
CA LEU A 688 12.92 -8.25 -2.92
C LEU A 688 12.41 -8.89 -1.63
N LYS A 689 11.44 -8.26 -0.96
CA LYS A 689 10.84 -8.82 0.27
C LYS A 689 10.20 -10.20 0.07
N GLU A 690 9.78 -10.55 -1.14
CA GLU A 690 9.27 -11.89 -1.49
C GLU A 690 9.80 -12.29 -2.87
N SER A 691 10.72 -13.26 -2.92
CA SER A 691 11.24 -13.82 -4.17
C SER A 691 10.21 -14.73 -4.87
N THR A 692 10.50 -15.12 -6.12
CA THR A 692 9.66 -16.08 -6.86
C THR A 692 9.54 -17.42 -6.11
N GLU A 693 10.64 -17.91 -5.54
CA GLU A 693 10.66 -19.18 -4.80
C GLU A 693 9.93 -19.08 -3.46
N MET A 694 10.04 -17.94 -2.77
CA MET A 694 9.26 -17.65 -1.57
C MET A 694 7.75 -17.70 -1.86
N LEU A 695 7.31 -17.08 -2.96
CA LEU A 695 5.91 -17.09 -3.41
C LEU A 695 5.44 -18.48 -3.83
N ASN A 696 6.28 -19.24 -4.55
CA ASN A 696 5.99 -20.62 -4.91
C ASN A 696 5.83 -21.49 -3.67
N LEU A 697 6.76 -21.39 -2.70
CA LEU A 697 6.72 -22.16 -1.46
C LEU A 697 5.46 -21.85 -0.63
N GLN A 698 5.09 -20.57 -0.50
CA GLN A 698 3.83 -20.16 0.12
C GLN A 698 2.63 -20.81 -0.58
N LYS A 699 2.59 -20.76 -1.92
CA LYS A 699 1.49 -21.31 -2.72
C LYS A 699 1.41 -22.84 -2.60
N THR A 700 2.54 -23.55 -2.71
CA THR A 700 2.60 -25.01 -2.59
C THR A 700 2.14 -25.45 -1.21
N TYR A 701 2.59 -24.79 -0.15
CA TYR A 701 2.13 -25.09 1.20
C TYR A 701 0.64 -24.78 1.39
N GLN A 702 0.16 -23.65 0.89
CA GLN A 702 -1.26 -23.29 0.98
C GLN A 702 -2.16 -24.29 0.25
N GLN A 703 -1.71 -24.85 -0.88
CA GLN A 703 -2.41 -25.92 -1.58
C GLN A 703 -2.46 -27.23 -0.78
N ALA A 704 -1.40 -27.54 -0.03
CA ALA A 704 -1.32 -28.75 0.79
C ALA A 704 -2.09 -28.63 2.12
N ALA A 705 -1.99 -27.47 2.79
CA ALA A 705 -2.54 -27.23 4.13
C ALA A 705 -3.98 -26.69 4.12
N GLY A 706 -4.42 -26.07 3.02
CA GLY A 706 -5.75 -25.47 2.89
C GLY A 706 -5.86 -24.11 3.59
N THR A 707 -6.72 -24.02 4.61
CA THR A 707 -6.94 -22.75 5.33
C THR A 707 -5.83 -22.53 6.35
N LEU A 708 -5.18 -21.37 6.26
CA LEU A 708 -4.06 -21.00 7.12
C LEU A 708 -4.55 -20.21 8.35
N ASP A 709 -4.12 -20.65 9.53
CA ASP A 709 -4.43 -20.10 10.84
C ASP A 709 -3.13 -19.92 11.66
N GLY A 710 -2.68 -18.67 11.80
CA GLY A 710 -1.45 -18.30 12.49
C GLY A 710 -0.28 -17.94 11.57
N VAL A 711 0.93 -18.02 12.14
CA VAL A 711 2.22 -17.74 11.47
C VAL A 711 2.89 -19.04 11.10
N TYR A 712 3.57 -19.06 9.96
CA TYR A 712 4.22 -20.22 9.38
C TYR A 712 5.70 -19.94 9.15
N LEU A 713 6.56 -20.73 9.78
CA LEU A 713 8.01 -20.62 9.62
C LEU A 713 8.52 -21.83 8.84
N PHE A 714 8.96 -21.60 7.60
CA PHE A 714 9.55 -22.63 6.77
C PHE A 714 11.00 -22.89 7.19
N VAL A 715 11.32 -24.14 7.53
CA VAL A 715 12.66 -24.53 7.98
C VAL A 715 13.41 -25.17 6.80
N LEU A 716 14.45 -24.49 6.34
CA LEU A 716 15.13 -24.72 5.06
C LEU A 716 16.63 -24.96 5.27
N ASN A 717 17.29 -25.57 4.28
CA ASN A 717 18.73 -25.86 4.34
C ASN A 717 19.58 -24.59 4.33
N GLY A 718 19.14 -23.54 3.62
CA GLY A 718 19.86 -22.28 3.49
C GLY A 718 19.20 -21.37 2.47
N ALA A 719 19.84 -20.23 2.20
CA ALA A 719 19.42 -19.25 1.21
C ALA A 719 20.50 -18.98 0.15
N THR A 720 20.06 -18.65 -1.05
CA THR A 720 20.90 -18.02 -2.08
C THR A 720 20.60 -16.51 -2.10
N GLY A 721 21.63 -15.69 -1.86
CA GLY A 721 21.55 -14.22 -1.71
C GLY A 721 22.45 -13.46 -2.69
N LEU A 722 22.36 -12.12 -2.69
CA LEU A 722 23.22 -11.20 -3.45
C LEU A 722 24.71 -11.36 -3.06
N GLU A 723 25.63 -11.03 -3.97
CA GLU A 723 27.07 -11.06 -3.72
C GLU A 723 27.44 -10.36 -2.39
N GLY A 724 27.99 -11.12 -1.44
CA GLY A 724 28.42 -10.63 -0.12
C GLY A 724 27.58 -11.12 1.07
N GLN A 725 26.40 -11.72 0.85
CA GLN A 725 25.56 -12.32 1.91
C GLN A 725 25.57 -13.86 1.92
N LYS A 726 26.32 -14.50 0.99
CA LYS A 726 26.44 -15.96 0.93
C LYS A 726 27.20 -16.48 2.15
N GLY A 727 26.46 -16.92 3.18
CA GLY A 727 26.99 -17.68 4.31
C GLY A 727 26.47 -17.27 5.70
N ASP A 728 25.94 -16.04 5.86
CA ASP A 728 25.68 -15.48 7.20
C ASP A 728 24.19 -15.21 7.50
N LEU A 729 23.27 -15.42 6.55
CA LEU A 729 21.84 -15.23 6.76
C LEU A 729 21.25 -16.42 7.55
N LEU A 730 20.74 -16.17 8.75
CA LEU A 730 20.17 -17.18 9.66
C LEU A 730 18.65 -17.34 9.48
N GLY A 731 17.96 -16.27 9.10
CA GLY A 731 16.53 -16.24 8.83
C GLY A 731 16.14 -15.01 8.03
N GLU A 732 14.91 -15.01 7.52
CA GLU A 732 14.30 -13.88 6.83
C GLU A 732 12.78 -13.94 7.05
N MET A 733 12.19 -12.87 7.55
CA MET A 733 10.75 -12.72 7.66
C MET A 733 10.34 -11.29 7.35
N PRO A 734 9.65 -11.06 6.22
CA PRO A 734 9.22 -9.72 5.86
C PRO A 734 8.30 -9.12 6.93
N ARG A 735 8.44 -7.82 7.19
CA ARG A 735 7.59 -7.10 8.16
C ARG A 735 6.10 -7.29 7.82
N LYS A 736 5.29 -7.61 8.83
CA LYS A 736 3.85 -7.92 8.70
C LYS A 736 3.53 -9.14 7.82
N SER A 737 4.50 -10.02 7.57
CA SER A 737 4.25 -11.30 6.94
C SER A 737 3.72 -12.33 7.95
N ARG A 738 2.92 -13.29 7.45
CA ARG A 738 2.59 -14.52 8.19
C ARG A 738 3.53 -15.68 7.85
N PHE A 739 4.43 -15.48 6.90
CA PHE A 739 5.40 -16.46 6.43
C PHE A 739 6.81 -15.96 6.72
N GLY A 740 7.60 -16.77 7.41
CA GLY A 740 9.02 -16.56 7.65
C GLY A 740 9.84 -17.77 7.19
N TYR A 741 11.13 -17.56 7.00
CA TYR A 741 12.05 -18.53 6.42
C TYR A 741 13.27 -18.64 7.33
N ILE A 742 13.55 -19.84 7.83
CA ILE A 742 14.60 -20.09 8.83
C ILE A 742 15.64 -21.03 8.23
N PHE A 743 16.90 -20.60 8.24
CA PHE A 743 18.00 -21.29 7.56
C PHE A 743 18.86 -22.06 8.56
N THR A 744 18.66 -23.38 8.61
CA THR A 744 19.32 -24.21 9.63
C THR A 744 20.74 -24.61 9.28
N GLY A 745 21.18 -24.46 8.02
CA GLY A 745 22.55 -24.82 7.58
C GLY A 745 23.66 -24.09 8.36
N ASN A 746 23.34 -22.96 8.98
CA ASN A 746 24.26 -22.10 9.72
C ASN A 746 23.97 -22.00 11.22
N SER A 747 22.90 -22.66 11.72
CA SER A 747 22.51 -22.62 13.13
C SER A 747 23.12 -23.80 13.90
N PRO A 748 24.08 -23.58 14.83
CA PRO A 748 24.85 -24.66 15.45
C PRO A 748 24.07 -25.44 16.53
N ASN A 749 22.98 -24.88 17.08
CA ASN A 749 22.19 -25.50 18.16
C ASN A 749 20.75 -24.91 18.26
N THR A 750 19.90 -25.55 19.06
CA THR A 750 18.50 -25.17 19.28
C THR A 750 18.34 -23.75 19.86
N ALA A 751 19.25 -23.27 20.70
CA ALA A 751 19.14 -21.94 21.29
C ALA A 751 19.34 -20.83 20.24
N SER A 752 20.32 -21.02 19.34
CA SER A 752 20.57 -20.09 18.22
C SER A 752 19.39 -20.09 17.23
N LEU A 753 18.78 -21.26 17.02
CA LEU A 753 17.58 -21.40 16.20
C LEU A 753 16.37 -20.66 16.82
N VAL A 754 16.16 -20.81 18.13
CA VAL A 754 15.10 -20.09 18.87
C VAL A 754 15.30 -18.58 18.78
N HIS A 755 16.54 -18.11 18.98
CA HIS A 755 16.86 -16.69 18.87
C HIS A 755 16.54 -16.15 17.48
N THR A 756 16.98 -16.85 16.42
CA THR A 756 16.67 -16.51 15.04
C THR A 756 15.17 -16.46 14.79
N MET A 757 14.42 -17.50 15.22
CA MET A 757 12.96 -17.51 15.10
C MET A 757 12.32 -16.33 15.84
N ALA A 758 12.81 -15.99 17.04
CA ALA A 758 12.31 -14.87 17.81
C ALA A 758 12.58 -13.52 17.12
N HIS A 759 13.76 -13.35 16.53
CA HIS A 759 14.13 -12.18 15.73
C HIS A 759 13.19 -12.01 14.54
N GLU A 760 13.03 -13.06 13.74
CA GLU A 760 12.18 -13.06 12.56
C GLU A 760 10.71 -12.80 12.90
N VAL A 761 10.20 -13.44 13.94
CA VAL A 761 8.83 -13.19 14.44
C VAL A 761 8.65 -11.74 14.91
N GLY A 762 9.72 -11.11 15.44
CA GLY A 762 9.76 -9.70 15.76
C GLY A 762 9.46 -8.81 14.56
N HIS A 763 10.04 -9.11 13.40
CA HIS A 763 9.72 -8.44 12.14
C HIS A 763 8.31 -8.81 11.64
N GLY A 764 8.00 -10.10 11.56
CA GLY A 764 6.76 -10.59 10.96
C GLY A 764 5.50 -10.18 11.71
N ILE A 765 5.36 -10.56 12.98
CA ILE A 765 4.13 -10.31 13.75
C ILE A 765 4.08 -8.87 14.24
N PHE A 766 5.21 -8.37 14.75
CA PHE A 766 5.25 -7.12 15.49
C PHE A 766 5.81 -5.96 14.69
N THR A 767 6.24 -6.18 13.44
CA THR A 767 6.77 -5.13 12.55
C THR A 767 7.97 -4.39 13.13
N LEU A 768 8.71 -5.00 14.07
CA LEU A 768 9.88 -4.37 14.68
C LEU A 768 10.95 -4.14 13.62
N GLN A 769 11.78 -3.14 13.85
CA GLN A 769 12.91 -2.75 12.99
C GLN A 769 14.22 -3.02 13.70
N HIS A 770 15.32 -3.05 12.94
CA HIS A 770 16.64 -3.25 13.52
C HIS A 770 17.04 -2.03 14.34
N THR A 771 17.67 -2.25 15.49
CA THR A 771 18.10 -1.16 16.36
C THR A 771 19.18 -0.28 15.73
N PHE A 772 19.90 -0.80 14.73
CA PHE A 772 20.95 -0.10 14.00
C PHE A 772 20.47 0.59 12.72
N ASP A 773 19.17 0.57 12.42
CA ASP A 773 18.61 1.33 11.30
C ASP A 773 18.91 2.83 11.45
N ALA A 774 18.97 3.54 10.32
CA ALA A 774 19.45 4.92 10.25
C ALA A 774 18.64 5.89 11.13
N GLU A 775 17.39 5.55 11.42
CA GLU A 775 16.45 6.34 12.21
C GLU A 775 16.50 6.02 13.71
N TYR A 776 17.18 4.94 14.10
CA TYR A 776 17.41 4.53 15.48
C TYR A 776 18.89 4.72 15.85
N GLY A 777 19.62 3.63 16.05
CA GLY A 777 20.93 3.61 16.69
C GLY A 777 22.11 3.89 15.78
N LYS A 778 21.93 3.84 14.44
CA LYS A 778 22.92 3.95 13.35
C LYS A 778 24.38 3.64 13.73
N ASP A 779 24.99 2.69 13.02
CA ASP A 779 26.36 2.21 13.28
C ASP A 779 26.47 1.48 14.64
N THR A 780 25.39 0.85 15.10
CA THR A 780 25.32 0.05 16.35
C THR A 780 25.12 -1.44 16.10
N GLN A 781 25.23 -1.90 14.85
CA GLN A 781 25.09 -3.29 14.47
C GLN A 781 26.08 -4.18 15.23
N GLY A 782 25.58 -5.24 15.85
CA GLY A 782 26.31 -6.20 16.67
C GLY A 782 26.72 -5.70 18.05
N THR A 783 26.21 -4.54 18.51
CA THR A 783 26.69 -3.91 19.76
C THR A 783 25.69 -3.94 20.90
N THR A 784 24.41 -4.17 20.61
CA THR A 784 23.33 -4.09 21.61
C THR A 784 22.87 -5.49 22.04
N ASN A 785 22.25 -5.60 23.22
CA ASN A 785 21.60 -6.85 23.65
C ASN A 785 20.14 -6.95 23.19
N ASN A 786 19.70 -6.07 22.28
CA ASN A 786 18.34 -6.09 21.77
C ASN A 786 18.10 -7.29 20.86
N LEU A 787 16.88 -7.84 20.91
CA LEU A 787 16.47 -8.96 20.06
C LEU A 787 16.61 -8.64 18.56
N LEU A 788 16.43 -7.37 18.16
CA LEU A 788 16.50 -6.91 16.77
C LEU A 788 17.90 -6.38 16.42
N ASP A 789 18.94 -6.96 17.00
CA ASP A 789 20.33 -6.79 16.62
C ASP A 789 20.88 -8.13 16.12
N TYR A 790 21.99 -8.13 15.38
CA TYR A 790 22.66 -9.36 14.93
C TYR A 790 23.57 -9.97 16.01
N LYS A 791 23.30 -9.67 17.27
CA LYS A 791 23.94 -10.27 18.44
C LYS A 791 22.91 -11.22 19.11
N ASP A 792 23.38 -12.17 19.90
CA ASP A 792 22.54 -13.15 20.61
C ASP A 792 21.71 -12.57 21.79
N GLY A 793 21.44 -11.26 21.78
CA GLY A 793 20.64 -10.59 22.82
C GLY A 793 19.14 -10.86 22.67
N THR A 794 18.40 -10.81 23.77
CA THR A 794 16.95 -11.10 23.80
C THR A 794 16.12 -9.95 24.37
N ASP A 795 16.74 -8.79 24.62
CA ASP A 795 16.06 -7.66 25.25
C ASP A 795 15.09 -6.99 24.26
N ILE A 796 13.93 -6.59 24.75
CA ILE A 796 12.94 -5.81 23.99
C ILE A 796 12.71 -4.52 24.77
N ALA A 797 12.90 -3.38 24.11
CA ALA A 797 12.86 -2.06 24.69
C ALA A 797 11.41 -1.54 24.88
N ALA A 798 11.21 -0.58 25.77
CA ALA A 798 9.90 -0.01 26.10
C ALA A 798 9.13 0.54 24.89
N PHE A 799 9.83 1.21 23.98
CA PHE A 799 9.20 1.67 22.74
C PHE A 799 8.79 0.50 21.82
N GLN A 800 9.55 -0.59 21.81
CA GLN A 800 9.20 -1.80 21.05
C GLN A 800 7.96 -2.48 21.65
N TRP A 801 7.77 -2.47 22.99
CA TRP A 801 6.51 -2.96 23.59
C TRP A 801 5.29 -2.19 23.05
N ASN A 802 5.44 -0.87 22.87
CA ASN A 802 4.39 -0.02 22.29
C ASN A 802 4.09 -0.40 20.83
N VAL A 803 5.15 -0.61 20.03
CA VAL A 803 5.02 -1.08 18.64
C VAL A 803 4.40 -2.48 18.58
N MET A 804 4.81 -3.40 19.45
CA MET A 804 4.23 -4.75 19.52
C MET A 804 2.73 -4.73 19.82
N ALA A 805 2.30 -3.85 20.73
CA ALA A 805 0.88 -3.66 21.04
C ALA A 805 0.11 -2.96 19.91
N ASN A 806 0.80 -2.22 19.05
CA ASN A 806 0.21 -1.49 17.92
C ASN A 806 1.12 -1.59 16.67
N PRO A 807 1.22 -2.76 16.01
CA PRO A 807 2.16 -2.93 14.90
C PRO A 807 1.86 -1.99 13.73
N ALA A 808 2.89 -1.68 12.95
CA ALA A 808 2.82 -0.80 11.80
C ALA A 808 1.75 -1.23 10.78
N VAL A 809 1.15 -0.25 10.13
CA VAL A 809 0.08 -0.46 9.16
C VAL A 809 0.71 -0.70 7.77
N PHE A 810 1.37 -1.85 7.58
CA PHE A 810 1.80 -2.24 6.24
C PHE A 810 0.60 -2.51 5.33
N THR A 811 0.67 -1.93 4.14
CA THR A 811 -0.20 -2.12 2.97
C THR A 811 0.46 -3.08 1.97
N ALA A 812 -0.28 -3.57 0.97
CA ALA A 812 0.29 -4.39 -0.10
C ALA A 812 1.40 -3.66 -0.90
N MET A 813 1.44 -2.31 -0.87
CA MET A 813 2.53 -1.51 -1.46
C MET A 813 3.84 -1.62 -0.66
N ASP A 814 3.80 -1.85 0.64
CA ASP A 814 5.00 -1.94 1.49
C ASP A 814 5.74 -3.29 1.33
N LYS A 815 5.05 -4.29 0.76
CA LYS A 815 5.67 -5.52 0.23
C LYS A 815 6.47 -5.28 -1.06
N ALA A 816 6.10 -4.27 -1.85
CA ALA A 816 6.79 -3.88 -3.09
C ALA A 816 7.78 -2.72 -2.89
N LYS A 817 7.62 -1.94 -1.82
CA LYS A 817 8.47 -0.81 -1.43
C LYS A 817 9.39 -1.23 -0.29
N ASP A 818 10.47 -1.92 -0.64
CA ASP A 818 11.80 -1.53 -0.16
C ASP A 818 12.73 -1.47 -1.37
N ILE A 819 12.41 -0.54 -2.26
CA ILE A 819 13.43 0.00 -3.14
C ILE A 819 14.28 0.91 -2.26
N LYS A 820 15.28 0.32 -1.60
CA LYS A 820 16.47 1.09 -1.20
C LYS A 820 16.86 1.93 -2.40
N ILE A 821 16.74 3.25 -2.28
CA ILE A 821 17.28 4.20 -3.25
C ILE A 821 18.75 3.80 -3.44
N GLU A 822 19.08 3.36 -4.65
CA GLU A 822 20.42 2.90 -4.99
C GLU A 822 21.45 3.97 -4.62
N ARG A 823 22.57 3.48 -4.08
CA ARG A 823 23.79 4.26 -3.82
C ARG A 823 24.12 5.16 -5.03
N TYR A 824 24.26 6.44 -4.74
CA TYR A 824 24.79 7.54 -5.57
C TYR A 824 25.59 7.11 -6.82
N LYS A 825 25.08 7.39 -8.03
CA LYS A 825 25.83 7.28 -9.29
C LYS A 825 25.57 8.48 -10.21
N SER A 826 26.61 9.21 -10.57
CA SER A 826 26.57 10.23 -11.63
C SER A 826 26.65 9.54 -13.00
N ARG A 827 25.73 9.85 -13.92
CA ARG A 827 25.66 9.30 -15.27
C ARG A 827 26.07 10.35 -16.30
N MET A 828 26.93 9.94 -17.23
CA MET A 828 27.52 10.79 -18.26
C MET A 828 27.25 10.23 -19.65
N VAL A 829 27.08 11.12 -20.63
CA VAL A 829 27.01 10.79 -22.06
C VAL A 829 28.27 11.27 -22.74
N CYS A 830 28.88 10.42 -23.57
CA CYS A 830 30.00 10.83 -24.40
C CYS A 830 29.48 11.46 -25.68
N ILE A 831 30.01 12.63 -26.00
CA ILE A 831 29.51 13.40 -27.13
C ILE A 831 30.52 13.36 -28.29
N PRO A 832 30.06 13.13 -29.52
CA PRO A 832 30.91 13.17 -30.69
C PRO A 832 31.34 14.61 -31.00
N GLN A 833 32.36 14.72 -31.85
CA GLN A 833 33.02 16.00 -32.17
C GLN A 833 32.03 17.04 -32.72
N ASP A 834 31.07 16.62 -33.53
CA ASP A 834 30.05 17.49 -34.13
C ASP A 834 29.09 18.11 -33.09
N VAL A 835 28.74 17.38 -32.03
CA VAL A 835 27.97 17.90 -30.89
C VAL A 835 28.82 18.88 -30.08
N SER A 836 30.08 18.54 -29.82
CA SER A 836 31.03 19.45 -29.17
C SER A 836 31.20 20.75 -29.96
N ASP A 837 31.37 20.65 -31.28
CA ASP A 837 31.53 21.81 -32.16
C ASP A 837 30.26 22.66 -32.17
N ALA A 838 29.07 22.06 -32.16
CA ALA A 838 27.81 22.79 -32.06
C ALA A 838 27.67 23.56 -30.73
N ILE A 839 28.12 22.97 -29.62
CA ILE A 839 28.14 23.62 -28.30
C ILE A 839 29.16 24.77 -28.29
N MET A 840 30.40 24.52 -28.74
CA MET A 840 31.50 25.49 -28.70
C MET A 840 31.30 26.66 -29.70
N ASN A 841 30.67 26.42 -30.85
CA ASN A 841 30.39 27.47 -31.85
C ASN A 841 29.20 28.37 -31.50
N SER A 842 28.43 28.04 -30.45
CA SER A 842 27.30 28.85 -30.01
C SER A 842 27.69 30.22 -29.41
N GLN A 843 28.97 30.40 -29.05
CA GLN A 843 29.53 31.58 -28.37
C GLN A 843 28.82 31.99 -27.06
N LYS A 844 27.99 31.10 -26.50
CA LYS A 844 27.29 31.21 -25.22
C LYS A 844 28.14 30.63 -24.08
N SER A 845 27.77 30.90 -22.82
CA SER A 845 28.46 30.28 -21.68
C SER A 845 28.07 28.81 -21.52
N LEU A 846 28.85 28.04 -20.77
CA LEU A 846 28.59 26.64 -20.46
C LEU A 846 28.33 26.48 -18.96
N LEU A 847 27.76 25.35 -18.54
CA LEU A 847 27.55 25.05 -17.12
C LEU A 847 28.64 24.13 -16.60
N SER A 848 29.27 24.52 -15.48
CA SER A 848 30.15 23.63 -14.72
C SER A 848 29.36 22.53 -14.02
N ALA A 849 30.03 21.50 -13.50
CA ALA A 849 29.40 20.46 -12.69
C ALA A 849 28.74 20.99 -11.39
N LYS A 850 29.05 22.23 -10.97
CA LYS A 850 28.37 22.92 -9.86
C LYS A 850 27.18 23.77 -10.33
N GLY A 851 27.03 23.98 -11.64
CA GLY A 851 26.03 24.85 -12.25
C GLY A 851 26.47 26.30 -12.46
N ASP A 852 27.75 26.60 -12.26
CA ASP A 852 28.29 27.94 -12.53
C ASP A 852 28.44 28.17 -14.04
N LYS A 853 28.21 29.41 -14.49
CA LYS A 853 28.42 29.80 -15.89
C LYS A 853 29.90 30.00 -16.19
N ILE A 854 30.44 29.21 -17.10
CA ILE A 854 31.88 29.16 -17.41
C ILE A 854 32.15 29.30 -18.90
N GLU A 855 33.38 29.67 -19.25
CA GLU A 855 33.90 29.66 -20.62
C GLU A 855 35.10 28.72 -20.72
N LEU A 856 35.03 27.78 -21.67
CA LEU A 856 36.19 26.98 -22.08
C LEU A 856 37.03 27.78 -23.10
N PRO A 857 38.36 27.61 -23.16
CA PRO A 857 39.18 28.31 -24.14
C PRO A 857 38.87 27.87 -25.59
N ASN A 858 39.15 28.75 -26.56
CA ASN A 858 39.00 28.42 -27.98
C ASN A 858 39.86 27.20 -28.35
N GLY A 859 39.25 26.22 -29.01
CA GLY A 859 39.88 24.94 -29.35
C GLY A 859 39.67 23.83 -28.32
N SER A 860 38.90 24.07 -27.24
CA SER A 860 38.44 23.00 -26.37
C SER A 860 37.46 22.06 -27.07
N ILE A 861 37.59 20.77 -26.79
CA ILE A 861 36.71 19.71 -27.27
C ILE A 861 35.99 19.11 -26.07
N ILE A 862 34.68 19.29 -25.97
CA ILE A 862 33.88 18.69 -24.91
C ILE A 862 33.72 17.20 -25.23
N LYS A 863 34.08 16.33 -24.28
CA LYS A 863 34.06 14.87 -24.47
C LYS A 863 32.87 14.22 -23.79
N ALA A 864 32.42 14.76 -22.64
CA ALA A 864 31.30 14.20 -21.90
C ALA A 864 30.44 15.26 -21.21
N LEU A 865 29.15 14.96 -21.08
CA LEU A 865 28.16 15.77 -20.36
C LEU A 865 27.42 14.93 -19.32
N PHE A 866 27.05 15.54 -18.19
CA PHE A 866 26.15 14.90 -17.22
C PHE A 866 24.70 14.90 -17.73
N TYR A 867 23.97 13.81 -17.55
CA TYR A 867 22.53 13.77 -17.85
C TYR A 867 21.65 13.33 -16.67
N SER A 868 22.24 12.70 -15.66
CA SER A 868 21.58 12.34 -14.40
C SER A 868 22.63 12.27 -13.31
N ASP A 869 22.41 12.92 -12.17
CA ASP A 869 23.29 12.81 -11.01
C ASP A 869 22.45 12.78 -9.73
N THR A 870 22.62 11.74 -8.93
CA THR A 870 21.88 11.58 -7.66
C THR A 870 22.74 11.89 -6.44
N SER A 871 23.99 12.37 -6.64
CA SER A 871 24.92 12.73 -5.58
C SER A 871 24.35 13.80 -4.63
N ILE A 872 24.92 13.92 -3.41
CA ILE A 872 24.53 14.90 -2.38
C ILE A 872 24.50 16.35 -2.94
N ARG A 873 25.31 16.62 -3.97
CA ARG A 873 25.29 17.88 -4.74
C ARG A 873 25.23 17.57 -6.22
N PRO A 874 24.02 17.37 -6.77
CA PRO A 874 23.86 16.83 -8.11
C PRO A 874 24.33 17.84 -9.16
N ALA A 875 25.13 17.36 -10.11
CA ALA A 875 25.50 18.14 -11.29
C ALA A 875 24.26 18.40 -12.17
N PRO A 876 24.02 19.64 -12.64
CA PRO A 876 22.91 19.92 -13.54
C PRO A 876 23.00 19.11 -14.83
N SER A 877 21.88 18.62 -15.34
CA SER A 877 21.83 17.96 -16.65
C SER A 877 22.30 18.91 -17.76
N GLY A 878 23.11 18.40 -18.68
CA GLY A 878 23.79 19.19 -19.71
C GLY A 878 25.06 19.91 -19.26
N SER A 879 25.49 19.78 -17.99
CA SER A 879 26.75 20.36 -17.52
C SER A 879 27.97 19.53 -17.95
N ILE A 880 29.14 20.18 -18.00
CA ILE A 880 30.38 19.56 -18.50
C ILE A 880 30.93 18.54 -17.50
N ALA A 881 31.13 17.31 -17.96
CA ALA A 881 31.78 16.23 -17.22
C ALA A 881 33.27 16.10 -17.58
N GLU A 882 33.61 16.19 -18.86
CA GLU A 882 34.97 16.05 -19.37
C GLU A 882 35.17 16.89 -20.64
N PHE A 883 36.34 17.53 -20.76
CA PHE A 883 36.75 18.21 -21.98
C PHE A 883 38.27 18.10 -22.18
N GLU A 884 38.70 18.20 -23.42
CA GLU A 884 40.09 18.12 -23.83
C GLU A 884 40.58 19.46 -24.38
N ILE A 885 41.80 19.85 -24.00
CA ILE A 885 42.49 21.00 -24.58
C ILE A 885 44.01 20.80 -24.50
N ASN A 886 44.73 21.20 -25.55
CA ASN A 886 46.20 21.08 -25.66
C ASN A 886 46.71 19.63 -25.45
N GLY A 887 45.94 18.62 -25.88
CA GLY A 887 46.29 17.21 -25.73
C GLY A 887 46.15 16.65 -24.30
N HIS A 888 45.46 17.37 -23.41
CA HIS A 888 45.17 16.94 -22.04
C HIS A 888 43.66 16.90 -21.80
N SER A 889 43.17 15.79 -21.23
CA SER A 889 41.76 15.63 -20.87
C SER A 889 41.52 15.97 -19.41
N TYR A 890 40.66 16.96 -19.17
CA TYR A 890 40.31 17.49 -17.87
C TYR A 890 38.95 16.93 -17.42
N LYS A 891 38.95 16.17 -16.32
CA LYS A 891 37.77 15.53 -15.73
C LYS A 891 37.35 16.24 -14.44
N THR A 892 36.09 16.12 -14.04
CA THR A 892 35.61 16.67 -12.76
C THR A 892 36.33 16.05 -11.57
N TRP A 893 36.78 16.88 -10.63
CA TRP A 893 37.38 16.48 -9.37
C TRP A 893 36.57 17.01 -8.18
N TYR A 894 36.35 16.15 -7.19
CA TYR A 894 35.53 16.44 -6.01
C TYR A 894 36.35 16.34 -4.72
N ARG A 895 36.05 17.18 -3.73
CA ARG A 895 36.68 17.08 -2.41
C ARG A 895 36.24 15.81 -1.71
N THR A 896 37.19 15.03 -1.18
CA THR A 896 36.93 13.72 -0.58
C THR A 896 35.97 13.76 0.61
N HIS A 897 36.04 14.83 1.43
CA HIS A 897 35.22 14.99 2.65
C HIS A 897 33.88 15.69 2.42
N THR A 898 33.83 16.78 1.66
CA THR A 898 32.58 17.55 1.47
C THR A 898 31.76 17.06 0.28
N LYS A 899 32.37 16.27 -0.63
CA LYS A 899 31.81 15.87 -1.92
C LYS A 899 31.46 17.06 -2.83
N ASP A 900 31.96 18.26 -2.52
CA ASP A 900 31.77 19.46 -3.33
C ASP A 900 32.64 19.37 -4.59
N PHE A 901 32.07 19.78 -5.73
CA PHE A 901 32.85 20.03 -6.94
C PHE A 901 33.93 21.07 -6.63
N ASP A 902 35.18 20.71 -6.91
CA ASP A 902 36.34 21.54 -6.63
C ASP A 902 36.88 22.17 -7.91
N SER A 903 37.20 21.35 -8.91
CA SER A 903 37.82 21.79 -10.16
C SER A 903 37.69 20.74 -11.27
N TYR A 904 38.02 21.14 -12.51
CA TYR A 904 38.36 20.17 -13.56
C TYR A 904 39.86 19.95 -13.53
N SER A 905 40.32 18.70 -13.48
CA SER A 905 41.74 18.38 -13.31
C SER A 905 42.17 17.24 -14.22
N TYR A 906 43.47 17.18 -14.52
CA TYR A 906 44.10 16.03 -15.16
C TYR A 906 45.35 15.64 -14.37
N THR A 907 45.75 14.36 -14.45
CA THR A 907 46.91 13.84 -13.73
C THR A 907 48.11 13.80 -14.67
N ALA A 908 49.19 14.50 -14.32
CA ALA A 908 50.45 14.49 -15.06
C ALA A 908 51.59 14.12 -14.11
N LYS A 909 52.29 13.02 -14.41
CA LYS A 909 53.46 12.54 -13.64
C LYS A 909 53.22 12.39 -12.12
N GLY A 910 52.00 12.05 -11.72
CA GLY A 910 51.62 11.83 -10.31
C GLY A 910 51.03 13.06 -9.61
N ASP A 911 51.11 14.25 -10.21
CA ASP A 911 50.50 15.46 -9.68
C ASP A 911 49.16 15.77 -10.38
N THR A 912 48.16 16.15 -9.60
CA THR A 912 46.86 16.62 -10.09
C THR A 912 46.97 18.09 -10.45
N VAL A 913 46.81 18.42 -11.73
CA VAL A 913 46.88 19.80 -12.22
C VAL A 913 45.46 20.34 -12.42
N PRO A 914 44.99 21.28 -11.59
CA PRO A 914 43.65 21.85 -11.72
C PRO A 914 43.60 22.89 -12.83
N TRP A 915 42.52 22.87 -13.59
CA TRP A 915 42.20 23.88 -14.58
C TRP A 915 41.57 25.11 -13.91
N LYS A 916 42.08 26.29 -14.28
CA LYS A 916 41.55 27.56 -13.79
C LYS A 916 40.26 27.92 -14.53
N ILE A 917 39.13 27.75 -13.85
CA ILE A 917 37.79 28.10 -14.34
C ILE A 917 37.71 29.61 -14.62
N LYS A 918 37.23 29.97 -15.82
CA LYS A 918 36.85 31.33 -16.18
C LYS A 918 35.33 31.46 -16.15
N PHE A 919 34.81 32.31 -15.26
CA PHE A 919 33.37 32.57 -15.16
C PHE A 919 32.90 33.52 -16.27
N SER A 920 31.68 33.34 -16.73
CA SER A 920 31.08 34.14 -17.81
C SER A 920 29.71 34.68 -17.42
N ASN A 921 29.40 35.89 -17.91
CA ASN A 921 28.11 36.55 -17.72
C ASN A 921 27.16 36.36 -18.90
N LYS A 922 27.55 35.59 -19.93
CA LYS A 922 26.71 35.30 -21.10
C LYS A 922 25.56 34.35 -20.72
N GLU A 923 24.58 34.22 -21.60
CA GLU A 923 23.55 33.19 -21.44
C GLU A 923 24.13 31.79 -21.69
N PRO A 924 23.71 30.76 -20.94
CA PRO A 924 24.20 29.41 -21.14
C PRO A 924 23.60 28.76 -22.39
N VAL A 925 24.35 27.85 -23.00
CA VAL A 925 23.84 26.95 -24.04
C VAL A 925 22.71 26.10 -23.45
N GLN A 926 21.57 26.01 -24.14
CA GLN A 926 20.51 25.07 -23.75
C GLN A 926 20.88 23.68 -24.28
N ILE A 927 21.12 22.76 -23.35
CA ILE A 927 21.44 21.37 -23.64
C ILE A 927 20.40 20.49 -22.96
N ILE A 928 19.66 19.71 -23.73
CA ILE A 928 18.67 18.75 -23.23
C ILE A 928 19.09 17.37 -23.73
N ILE A 929 19.36 16.45 -22.80
CA ILE A 929 19.77 15.09 -23.12
C ILE A 929 18.57 14.17 -22.84
N ASN A 930 18.13 13.42 -23.85
CA ASN A 930 17.06 12.45 -23.72
C ASN A 930 17.63 11.02 -23.84
N PRO A 931 17.81 10.30 -22.72
CA PRO A 931 18.39 8.97 -22.70
C PRO A 931 17.50 7.87 -23.25
N ALA A 932 16.17 8.04 -23.24
CA ALA A 932 15.26 7.04 -23.81
C ALA A 932 15.36 6.96 -25.34
N ASN A 933 15.70 8.09 -25.97
CA ASN A 933 15.75 8.22 -27.43
C ASN A 933 17.18 8.42 -27.96
N TYR A 934 18.20 8.31 -27.10
CA TYR A 934 19.61 8.53 -27.45
C TYR A 934 19.87 9.86 -28.18
N THR A 935 19.21 10.94 -27.76
CA THR A 935 19.33 12.26 -28.42
C THR A 935 19.87 13.36 -27.51
N ILE A 936 20.63 14.28 -28.10
CA ILE A 936 21.06 15.53 -27.46
C ILE A 936 20.52 16.70 -28.28
N ASN A 937 19.74 17.57 -27.64
CA ASN A 937 19.28 18.82 -28.23
C ASN A 937 20.15 19.98 -27.73
N VAL A 938 20.84 20.65 -28.65
CA VAL A 938 21.66 21.83 -28.38
C VAL A 938 21.02 23.05 -29.06
N ASN A 939 20.48 23.98 -28.27
CA ASN A 939 19.79 25.20 -28.73
C ASN A 939 18.73 24.95 -29.84
N GLY A 940 17.95 23.87 -29.74
CA GLY A 940 16.91 23.51 -30.71
C GLY A 940 17.36 22.57 -31.83
N LYS A 941 18.67 22.29 -31.95
CA LYS A 941 19.21 21.32 -32.93
C LYS A 941 19.39 19.96 -32.27
N ILE A 942 18.70 18.94 -32.80
CA ILE A 942 18.73 17.57 -32.28
C ILE A 942 19.86 16.79 -32.96
N PHE A 943 20.69 16.14 -32.15
CA PHE A 943 21.73 15.21 -32.54
C PHE A 943 21.34 13.81 -32.06
N LEU A 944 21.32 12.84 -32.97
CA LEU A 944 21.09 11.44 -32.65
C LEU A 944 22.44 10.78 -32.38
N LEU A 945 22.56 10.09 -31.24
CA LEU A 945 23.77 9.38 -30.87
C LEU A 945 23.59 7.88 -31.11
N ASP A 946 24.70 7.24 -31.46
CA ASP A 946 24.79 5.78 -31.47
C ASP A 946 24.62 5.26 -30.03
N VAL A 947 23.85 4.18 -29.86
CA VAL A 947 23.60 3.49 -28.57
C VAL A 947 24.94 3.17 -27.88
N ASP A 948 25.97 2.89 -28.66
CA ASP A 948 27.30 2.53 -28.19
C ASP A 948 28.18 3.71 -27.74
N ASN A 949 27.82 4.94 -28.11
CA ASN A 949 28.50 6.17 -27.68
C ASN A 949 27.75 6.90 -26.56
N PHE A 950 26.52 6.46 -26.25
CA PHE A 950 25.66 7.13 -25.28
C PHE A 950 26.18 7.00 -23.83
N THR A 951 27.03 6.00 -23.56
CA THR A 951 27.79 5.86 -22.32
C THR A 951 29.28 5.95 -22.64
N CYS A 952 30.04 6.69 -21.85
CA CYS A 952 31.45 6.94 -22.11
C CYS A 952 32.33 5.68 -22.00
N GLY A 953 32.40 4.87 -23.06
CA GLY A 953 33.55 4.06 -23.48
C GLY A 953 34.03 2.88 -22.62
N ASP A 954 33.65 2.76 -21.35
CA ASP A 954 34.24 1.76 -20.44
C ASP A 954 33.56 0.36 -20.46
N GLN A 955 32.72 0.03 -21.45
CA GLN A 955 31.91 -1.21 -21.40
C GLN A 955 31.89 -2.11 -22.64
N ARG A 956 32.77 -1.94 -23.64
CA ARG A 956 32.84 -2.90 -24.79
C ARG A 956 33.88 -4.01 -24.67
N ILE A 957 34.95 -3.80 -23.89
CA ILE A 957 35.93 -4.85 -23.56
C ILE A 957 35.91 -5.01 -22.04
N TYR A 958 35.67 -6.21 -21.57
CA TYR A 958 35.73 -6.49 -20.15
C TYR A 958 37.06 -7.17 -19.83
N ALA A 959 37.80 -6.60 -18.87
CA ALA A 959 38.75 -7.41 -18.11
C ALA A 959 37.99 -8.16 -17.02
N MET A 960 38.60 -9.25 -16.58
CA MET A 960 38.20 -9.88 -15.33
C MET A 960 38.56 -8.97 -14.14
N ASP A 961 37.77 -8.98 -13.06
CA ASP A 961 38.01 -8.12 -11.89
C ASP A 961 39.39 -8.41 -11.28
N LEU A 962 40.03 -7.38 -10.72
CA LEU A 962 41.38 -7.41 -10.16
C LEU A 962 41.53 -8.50 -9.08
N LYS A 963 40.44 -8.84 -8.41
CA LYS A 963 40.39 -9.84 -7.34
C LYS A 963 40.23 -11.29 -7.82
N SER A 964 40.06 -11.54 -9.11
CA SER A 964 39.84 -12.90 -9.63
C SER A 964 41.13 -13.73 -9.69
N PHE A 965 42.30 -13.09 -9.83
CA PHE A 965 43.60 -13.75 -9.81
C PHE A 965 44.55 -12.99 -8.88
N TYR A 966 44.64 -13.41 -7.62
CA TYR A 966 45.47 -12.70 -6.63
C TYR A 966 46.58 -13.56 -6.02
N ILE A 967 47.72 -12.93 -5.70
CA ILE A 967 48.86 -13.60 -5.07
C ILE A 967 48.57 -13.82 -3.58
N LYS A 968 48.68 -15.06 -3.08
CA LYS A 968 48.57 -15.33 -1.64
C LYS A 968 49.64 -14.55 -0.85
N ASP A 969 49.25 -13.95 0.27
CA ASP A 969 50.15 -13.18 1.15
C ASP A 969 51.43 -13.93 1.56
N THR A 970 51.34 -15.26 1.73
CA THR A 970 52.48 -16.13 2.05
C THR A 970 53.53 -16.18 0.94
N ASN A 971 53.12 -15.98 -0.32
CA ASN A 971 53.98 -15.99 -1.50
C ASN A 971 54.45 -14.59 -1.90
N ALA A 972 53.64 -13.56 -1.60
CA ALA A 972 53.96 -12.16 -1.83
C ALA A 972 55.25 -11.69 -1.12
N LYS A 973 55.67 -12.37 -0.05
CA LYS A 973 56.95 -12.12 0.64
C LYS A 973 58.17 -12.56 -0.18
N TYR A 974 58.11 -13.71 -0.83
CA TYR A 974 59.22 -14.20 -1.68
C TYR A 974 59.36 -13.40 -2.98
N ILE A 975 58.26 -12.84 -3.50
CA ILE A 975 58.27 -11.94 -4.66
C ILE A 975 59.00 -10.64 -4.31
N ARG A 976 58.65 -10.01 -3.18
CA ARG A 976 59.27 -8.77 -2.73
C ARG A 976 60.77 -8.87 -2.49
N ASP A 977 61.23 -10.05 -2.05
CA ASP A 977 62.65 -10.29 -1.76
C ASP A 977 63.46 -10.74 -3.00
N GLY A 978 62.80 -11.33 -4.02
CA GLY A 978 63.46 -11.94 -5.19
C GLY A 978 63.32 -11.16 -6.51
N ILE A 979 62.31 -10.30 -6.64
CA ILE A 979 62.06 -9.44 -7.81
C ILE A 979 62.18 -7.99 -7.34
N ASN A 980 63.06 -7.22 -7.98
CA ASN A 980 63.33 -5.83 -7.62
C ASN A 980 62.12 -4.95 -8.00
N ASP A 981 61.14 -4.89 -7.10
CA ASP A 981 59.71 -4.61 -7.34
C ASP A 981 59.34 -3.14 -7.58
N THR A 982 60.09 -2.36 -8.36
CA THR A 982 59.75 -0.92 -8.53
C THR A 982 59.98 -0.28 -9.90
N LYS A 983 60.28 -1.00 -11.00
CA LYS A 983 60.56 -0.30 -12.28
C LYS A 983 59.98 -0.86 -13.58
N ILE A 984 59.25 -1.97 -13.59
CA ILE A 984 58.85 -2.63 -14.86
C ILE A 984 57.35 -2.91 -14.91
N THR A 985 56.70 -2.45 -15.98
CA THR A 985 55.26 -2.61 -16.25
C THR A 985 55.12 -3.59 -17.42
N LEU A 986 54.67 -4.81 -17.14
CA LEU A 986 54.53 -5.91 -18.09
C LEU A 986 53.71 -5.53 -19.32
N SER A 987 52.59 -4.80 -19.12
CA SER A 987 51.73 -4.32 -20.20
C SER A 987 52.41 -3.31 -21.15
N LYS A 988 53.59 -2.79 -20.80
CA LYS A 988 54.37 -1.82 -21.58
C LYS A 988 55.66 -2.39 -22.17
N GLU A 989 55.98 -3.65 -21.89
CA GLU A 989 57.20 -4.30 -22.38
C GLU A 989 56.96 -4.92 -23.75
N SER A 990 57.50 -4.29 -24.80
CA SER A 990 57.33 -4.71 -26.19
C SER A 990 57.82 -6.13 -26.45
N ASP A 991 58.87 -6.58 -25.76
CA ASP A 991 59.45 -7.91 -25.96
C ASP A 991 58.49 -9.02 -25.52
N ILE A 992 57.71 -8.77 -24.46
CA ILE A 992 56.73 -9.73 -23.91
C ILE A 992 55.49 -9.77 -24.80
N LEU A 993 54.98 -8.59 -25.19
CA LEU A 993 53.87 -8.47 -26.15
C LEU A 993 54.22 -9.16 -27.47
N ASN A 994 55.40 -8.90 -28.03
CA ASN A 994 55.84 -9.53 -29.28
C ASN A 994 55.99 -11.05 -29.15
N ALA A 995 56.55 -11.55 -28.06
CA ALA A 995 56.66 -13.00 -27.83
C ALA A 995 55.29 -13.69 -27.73
N LEU A 996 54.28 -13.03 -27.13
CA LEU A 996 52.91 -13.54 -27.06
C LEU A 996 52.21 -13.46 -28.42
N LYS A 997 52.41 -12.38 -29.19
CA LYS A 997 51.91 -12.25 -30.58
C LYS A 997 52.49 -13.32 -31.49
N ASP A 998 53.79 -13.57 -31.41
CA ASP A 998 54.46 -14.60 -32.20
C ASP A 998 53.94 -15.99 -31.87
N LYS A 999 53.64 -16.27 -30.59
CA LYS A 999 52.97 -17.51 -30.21
C LYS A 999 51.57 -17.63 -30.78
N PHE A 1000 50.80 -16.55 -30.80
CA PHE A 1000 49.48 -16.53 -31.43
C PHE A 1000 49.55 -16.80 -32.94
N ASN A 1001 50.47 -16.12 -33.64
CA ASN A 1001 50.63 -16.24 -35.09
C ASN A 1001 51.11 -17.64 -35.54
N ASN A 1002 51.75 -18.40 -34.65
CA ASN A 1002 52.23 -19.75 -34.94
C ASN A 1002 51.27 -20.86 -34.47
N LEU A 1003 50.04 -20.54 -34.02
CA LEU A 1003 49.03 -21.54 -33.67
C LEU A 1003 48.46 -22.21 -34.94
N PRO A 1004 48.38 -23.56 -35.01
CA PRO A 1004 47.81 -24.24 -36.17
C PRO A 1004 46.30 -23.96 -36.30
N GLN A 1005 45.84 -23.69 -37.52
CA GLN A 1005 44.46 -23.24 -37.82
C GLN A 1005 43.35 -24.32 -37.73
N GLN A 1006 43.57 -25.46 -37.09
CA GLN A 1006 42.48 -26.41 -36.79
C GLN A 1006 42.49 -26.82 -35.32
N GLY A 1007 41.28 -26.81 -34.75
CA GLY A 1007 40.99 -26.85 -33.33
C GLY A 1007 41.71 -27.93 -32.53
N ILE A 1008 42.13 -27.50 -31.34
CA ILE A 1008 42.70 -28.24 -30.21
C ILE A 1008 44.17 -28.64 -30.37
N THR A 1009 45.05 -28.07 -29.54
CA THR A 1009 46.33 -28.71 -29.20
C THR A 1009 46.74 -28.46 -27.74
N THR A 1010 46.71 -29.57 -26.99
CA THR A 1010 47.48 -29.92 -25.77
C THR A 1010 47.67 -28.84 -24.70
N LEU A 1011 46.62 -28.65 -23.91
CA LEU A 1011 46.63 -27.89 -22.67
C LEU A 1011 47.24 -28.71 -21.52
N ASP A 1012 48.36 -28.23 -20.98
CA ASP A 1012 48.96 -28.75 -19.76
C ASP A 1012 47.96 -28.70 -18.59
N ASN A 1013 48.17 -29.48 -17.52
CA ASN A 1013 47.17 -29.65 -16.45
C ASN A 1013 46.61 -28.32 -15.90
N PHE A 1014 47.45 -27.30 -15.77
CA PHE A 1014 47.07 -25.95 -15.34
C PHE A 1014 46.08 -25.28 -16.30
N GLN A 1015 46.35 -25.40 -17.59
CA GLN A 1015 45.57 -24.80 -18.66
C GLN A 1015 44.22 -25.55 -18.83
N LYS A 1016 44.21 -26.87 -18.61
CA LYS A 1016 43.00 -27.71 -18.50
C LYS A 1016 42.11 -27.32 -17.32
N THR A 1017 42.71 -27.07 -16.14
CA THR A 1017 41.98 -26.60 -14.96
C THR A 1017 41.34 -25.24 -15.22
N LEU A 1018 42.08 -24.29 -15.80
CA LEU A 1018 41.54 -22.99 -16.19
C LEU A 1018 40.38 -23.12 -17.18
N THR A 1019 40.52 -23.94 -18.22
CA THR A 1019 39.48 -24.10 -19.25
C THR A 1019 38.22 -24.79 -18.72
N MET A 1020 38.32 -25.73 -17.78
CA MET A 1020 37.17 -26.33 -17.10
C MET A 1020 36.45 -25.38 -16.14
N GLN A 1021 37.14 -24.38 -15.61
CA GLN A 1021 36.59 -23.39 -14.68
C GLN A 1021 35.91 -22.23 -15.42
N PHE A 1022 36.42 -21.85 -16.59
CA PHE A 1022 35.77 -20.95 -17.53
C PHE A 1022 34.67 -21.68 -18.32
N ASN A 1023 33.50 -21.87 -17.71
CA ASN A 1023 32.38 -22.48 -18.42
C ASN A 1023 31.78 -21.46 -19.42
N TYR A 1024 32.25 -21.49 -20.66
CA TYR A 1024 31.74 -20.64 -21.74
C TYR A 1024 30.31 -21.08 -22.11
N ARG A 1025 29.31 -20.22 -21.89
CA ARG A 1025 27.88 -20.54 -22.11
C ARG A 1025 27.28 -19.97 -23.39
N GLY A 1026 28.10 -19.49 -24.34
CA GLY A 1026 27.62 -19.08 -25.68
C GLY A 1026 27.38 -20.28 -26.60
N GLU A 1027 26.61 -20.11 -27.69
CA GLU A 1027 26.50 -21.15 -28.74
C GLU A 1027 27.92 -21.58 -29.16
N GLY A 1028 28.19 -22.89 -29.17
CA GLY A 1028 29.53 -23.49 -29.04
C GLY A 1028 30.63 -22.98 -29.98
N LEU A 1029 31.88 -23.36 -29.69
CA LEU A 1029 33.08 -23.03 -30.48
C LEU A 1029 32.86 -23.42 -31.96
N THR A 1030 32.56 -22.41 -32.79
CA THR A 1030 32.43 -22.53 -34.25
C THR A 1030 33.67 -21.94 -34.91
N GLU A 1031 33.90 -22.20 -36.19
CA GLU A 1031 35.03 -21.64 -36.97
C GLU A 1031 35.12 -20.09 -36.95
N LYS A 1032 34.10 -19.40 -36.43
CA LYS A 1032 34.00 -17.94 -36.34
C LYS A 1032 34.23 -17.33 -34.94
N ARG A 1033 34.45 -18.14 -33.89
CA ARG A 1033 34.61 -17.67 -32.49
C ARG A 1033 35.91 -18.23 -31.87
N LYS A 1034 36.72 -17.38 -31.23
CA LYS A 1034 38.06 -17.73 -30.75
C LYS A 1034 38.16 -17.66 -29.22
N PHE A 1035 38.45 -18.80 -28.58
CA PHE A 1035 38.92 -18.88 -27.19
C PHE A 1035 40.41 -19.23 -27.20
N VAL A 1036 41.26 -18.32 -26.75
CA VAL A 1036 42.71 -18.41 -26.97
C VAL A 1036 43.45 -18.25 -25.66
N VAL A 1037 44.41 -19.14 -25.40
CA VAL A 1037 45.28 -19.09 -24.22
C VAL A 1037 46.74 -19.03 -24.66
N LEU A 1038 47.43 -17.96 -24.30
CA LEU A 1038 48.83 -17.72 -24.68
C LEU A 1038 49.71 -17.68 -23.44
N SER A 1039 50.74 -18.51 -23.37
CA SER A 1039 51.69 -18.52 -22.27
C SER A 1039 53.11 -18.24 -22.76
N THR A 1040 53.95 -17.54 -22.00
CA THR A 1040 55.36 -17.35 -22.36
C THR A 1040 56.24 -17.25 -21.12
N GLN A 1041 57.48 -17.75 -21.22
CA GLN A 1041 58.43 -17.57 -20.13
C GLN A 1041 59.02 -16.16 -20.20
N VAL A 1042 58.87 -15.40 -19.13
CA VAL A 1042 59.41 -14.05 -19.01
C VAL A 1042 60.64 -14.07 -18.09
N GLN A 1043 61.58 -13.16 -18.34
CA GLN A 1043 62.78 -13.00 -17.51
C GLN A 1043 62.58 -12.00 -16.35
N LYS A 1044 61.48 -11.24 -16.38
CA LYS A 1044 61.13 -10.18 -15.42
C LYS A 1044 59.60 -10.15 -15.23
N GLY A 1045 59.13 -9.74 -14.05
CA GLY A 1045 57.70 -9.67 -13.70
C GLY A 1045 57.44 -8.63 -12.61
N ASN A 1046 56.18 -8.44 -12.24
CA ASN A 1046 55.77 -7.60 -11.10
C ASN A 1046 54.60 -8.25 -10.36
N GLY A 1047 54.35 -7.81 -9.12
CA GLY A 1047 53.23 -8.28 -8.30
C GLY A 1047 51.93 -7.48 -8.48
N ILE A 1048 51.80 -6.68 -9.54
CA ILE A 1048 50.66 -5.79 -9.76
C ILE A 1048 49.65 -6.52 -10.66
N GLU A 1049 48.59 -7.04 -10.04
CA GLU A 1049 47.56 -7.88 -10.67
C GLU A 1049 46.80 -7.10 -11.78
N GLU A 1050 46.64 -5.79 -11.61
CA GLU A 1050 46.09 -4.86 -12.61
C GLU A 1050 46.89 -4.91 -13.92
N ASP A 1051 48.20 -5.03 -13.83
CA ASP A 1051 49.10 -4.95 -14.97
C ASP A 1051 49.07 -6.23 -15.81
N TRP A 1052 48.71 -7.36 -15.22
CA TRP A 1052 48.56 -8.65 -15.91
C TRP A 1052 47.28 -8.66 -16.76
N ASN A 1053 46.18 -8.14 -16.21
CA ASN A 1053 44.93 -7.96 -16.95
C ASN A 1053 45.06 -6.87 -18.03
N ALA A 1054 45.80 -5.80 -17.76
CA ALA A 1054 46.11 -4.77 -18.75
C ALA A 1054 46.89 -5.35 -19.94
N LEU A 1055 47.87 -6.24 -19.70
CA LEU A 1055 48.58 -6.95 -20.77
C LEU A 1055 47.62 -7.76 -21.66
N ALA A 1056 46.69 -8.50 -21.06
CA ALA A 1056 45.69 -9.28 -21.80
C ALA A 1056 44.77 -8.38 -22.64
N GLN A 1057 44.33 -7.24 -22.09
CA GLN A 1057 43.48 -6.28 -22.81
C GLN A 1057 44.19 -5.63 -24.00
N ILE A 1058 45.44 -5.21 -23.83
CA ILE A 1058 46.24 -4.64 -24.92
C ILE A 1058 46.37 -5.67 -26.05
N LEU A 1059 46.72 -6.91 -25.70
CA LEU A 1059 46.91 -7.98 -26.67
C LEU A 1059 45.58 -8.38 -27.36
N PHE A 1060 44.45 -8.36 -26.64
CA PHE A 1060 43.11 -8.60 -27.20
C PHE A 1060 42.77 -7.58 -28.29
N LYS A 1061 43.12 -6.31 -28.05
CA LYS A 1061 42.90 -5.22 -29.00
C LYS A 1061 43.87 -5.29 -30.20
N GLU A 1062 45.14 -5.55 -29.95
CA GLU A 1062 46.17 -5.59 -31.00
C GLU A 1062 46.05 -6.81 -31.92
N LEU A 1063 45.48 -7.92 -31.44
CA LEU A 1063 45.20 -9.13 -32.24
C LEU A 1063 43.79 -9.11 -32.85
N GLU A 1064 43.07 -7.99 -32.75
CA GLU A 1064 41.76 -7.74 -33.37
C GLU A 1064 40.68 -8.78 -33.01
N PHE A 1065 40.60 -9.16 -31.74
CA PHE A 1065 39.54 -10.06 -31.26
C PHE A 1065 38.17 -9.37 -31.23
N GLY A 1066 37.12 -10.11 -31.59
CA GLY A 1066 35.75 -9.59 -31.74
C GLY A 1066 34.88 -9.72 -30.48
N ASP A 1067 33.65 -9.23 -30.58
CA ASP A 1067 32.71 -9.09 -29.45
C ASP A 1067 32.36 -10.41 -28.73
N ASN A 1068 32.60 -11.58 -29.35
CA ASN A 1068 32.29 -12.89 -28.78
C ASN A 1068 33.54 -13.72 -28.44
N ASP A 1069 34.72 -13.11 -28.48
CA ASP A 1069 35.99 -13.81 -28.28
C ASP A 1069 36.52 -13.67 -26.85
N VAL A 1070 37.45 -14.56 -26.48
CA VAL A 1070 38.10 -14.61 -25.17
C VAL A 1070 39.59 -14.87 -25.33
N LEU A 1071 40.41 -14.06 -24.66
CA LEU A 1071 41.86 -14.23 -24.57
C LEU A 1071 42.31 -14.37 -23.11
N VAL A 1072 43.15 -15.37 -22.85
CA VAL A 1072 43.83 -15.56 -21.58
C VAL A 1072 45.35 -15.52 -21.82
N THR A 1073 46.06 -14.60 -21.18
CA THR A 1073 47.53 -14.55 -21.22
C THR A 1073 48.11 -15.09 -19.92
N ILE A 1074 49.13 -15.95 -19.99
CA ILE A 1074 49.78 -16.58 -18.84
C ILE A 1074 51.32 -16.45 -18.95
N PRO A 1075 51.87 -15.24 -18.80
CA PRO A 1075 53.31 -15.08 -18.59
C PRO A 1075 53.76 -15.79 -17.31
N TYR A 1076 54.97 -16.38 -17.32
CA TYR A 1076 55.51 -17.06 -16.15
C TYR A 1076 57.02 -16.90 -15.99
N ILE A 1077 57.51 -16.92 -14.74
CA ILE A 1077 58.93 -16.79 -14.39
C ILE A 1077 59.39 -17.96 -13.50
N LYS A 1078 60.64 -18.39 -13.64
CA LYS A 1078 61.26 -19.43 -12.80
C LYS A 1078 62.28 -18.81 -11.85
N ILE A 1079 62.08 -18.94 -10.55
CA ILE A 1079 62.90 -18.31 -9.50
C ILE A 1079 63.48 -19.39 -8.59
N LYS A 1080 64.78 -19.30 -8.25
CA LYS A 1080 65.40 -20.21 -7.29
C LYS A 1080 65.06 -19.80 -5.86
N ARG A 1081 64.50 -20.70 -5.06
CA ARG A 1081 64.20 -20.47 -3.65
C ARG A 1081 65.52 -20.43 -2.86
N ILE A 1082 65.79 -19.30 -2.19
CA ILE A 1082 66.88 -19.18 -1.22
C ILE A 1082 66.25 -19.36 0.16
N ASP A 1083 66.35 -20.57 0.71
CA ASP A 1083 65.90 -20.87 2.07
C ASP A 1083 67.13 -20.99 2.96
N PRO A 1084 67.26 -20.21 4.06
CA PRO A 1084 68.46 -20.22 4.91
C PRO A 1084 68.74 -21.57 5.59
N LEU A 1085 67.77 -22.48 5.61
CA LEU A 1085 67.84 -23.76 6.35
C LEU A 1085 67.70 -25.00 5.47
N SER A 1086 67.63 -24.87 4.14
CA SER A 1086 67.51 -26.01 3.22
C SER A 1086 68.67 -26.07 2.22
N ILE A 1087 69.37 -27.20 2.18
CA ILE A 1087 70.52 -27.45 1.29
C ILE A 1087 70.08 -27.78 -0.15
N ASN A 1088 68.77 -27.94 -0.41
CA ASN A 1088 68.24 -28.17 -1.76
C ASN A 1088 67.48 -26.94 -2.28
N SER A 1089 68.08 -26.26 -3.27
CA SER A 1089 67.49 -25.10 -3.95
C SER A 1089 66.37 -25.51 -4.90
N ASN A 1090 65.13 -25.57 -4.41
CA ASN A 1090 63.97 -25.80 -5.28
C ASN A 1090 63.68 -24.55 -6.14
N THR A 1091 63.51 -24.74 -7.45
CA THR A 1091 63.10 -23.68 -8.37
C THR A 1091 61.57 -23.60 -8.40
N ILE A 1092 61.00 -22.45 -8.08
CA ILE A 1092 59.56 -22.18 -8.09
C ILE A 1092 59.21 -21.51 -9.43
N THR A 1093 58.12 -21.96 -10.08
CA THR A 1093 57.57 -21.31 -11.28
C THR A 1093 56.34 -20.52 -10.88
N MET A 1094 56.33 -19.22 -11.20
CA MET A 1094 55.22 -18.32 -10.89
C MET A 1094 54.52 -17.90 -12.17
N TYR A 1095 53.20 -18.07 -12.20
CA TYR A 1095 52.32 -17.72 -13.33
C TYR A 1095 51.57 -16.43 -13.02
N MET A 1096 51.40 -15.58 -14.02
CA MET A 1096 50.80 -14.25 -13.91
C MET A 1096 49.63 -14.13 -14.91
N PRO A 1097 48.49 -14.78 -14.66
CA PRO A 1097 47.41 -14.86 -15.63
C PRO A 1097 46.62 -13.54 -15.74
N GLY A 1098 46.22 -13.18 -16.97
CA GLY A 1098 45.33 -12.06 -17.27
C GLY A 1098 44.28 -12.46 -18.30
N VAL A 1099 43.07 -11.89 -18.22
CA VAL A 1099 41.92 -12.30 -19.05
C VAL A 1099 41.19 -11.09 -19.64
N ALA A 1100 40.91 -11.16 -20.95
CA ALA A 1100 40.16 -10.16 -21.70
C ALA A 1100 39.11 -10.83 -22.61
N TYR A 1101 37.93 -10.23 -22.73
CA TYR A 1101 36.84 -10.75 -23.56
C TYR A 1101 35.91 -9.64 -24.06
N GLY A 1102 35.23 -9.91 -25.18
CA GLY A 1102 34.28 -9.00 -25.82
C GLY A 1102 32.89 -8.98 -25.15
N ILE A 1103 32.08 -7.95 -25.45
CA ILE A 1103 30.77 -7.68 -24.84
C ILE A 1103 29.69 -8.75 -25.05
N GLY A 1104 29.74 -9.47 -26.17
CA GLY A 1104 28.84 -10.58 -26.47
C GLY A 1104 29.17 -11.86 -25.71
N THR A 1105 30.34 -11.91 -25.05
CA THR A 1105 30.80 -13.08 -24.30
C THR A 1105 30.19 -13.12 -22.90
N LYS A 1106 29.43 -14.19 -22.62
CA LYS A 1106 28.93 -14.51 -21.27
C LYS A 1106 29.92 -15.44 -20.56
N LEU A 1107 30.72 -14.88 -19.67
CA LEU A 1107 31.60 -15.63 -18.75
C LEU A 1107 30.96 -15.71 -17.36
N ASP A 1108 30.89 -16.91 -16.82
CA ASP A 1108 30.48 -17.21 -15.44
C ASP A 1108 31.64 -16.87 -14.49
N LYS A 1109 31.67 -15.64 -13.98
CA LYS A 1109 32.79 -15.07 -13.19
C LYS A 1109 32.89 -15.68 -11.78
N ASP A 1110 31.78 -16.20 -11.26
CA ASP A 1110 31.64 -16.61 -9.87
C ASP A 1110 32.35 -17.95 -9.56
N ARG A 1111 32.68 -18.72 -10.60
CA ARG A 1111 33.41 -19.99 -10.47
C ARG A 1111 34.93 -19.84 -10.42
N LEU A 1112 35.48 -18.64 -10.70
CA LEU A 1112 36.93 -18.40 -10.71
C LEU A 1112 37.55 -18.17 -9.33
N ASN A 1113 36.78 -18.28 -8.26
CA ASN A 1113 37.22 -18.09 -6.88
C ASN A 1113 38.10 -19.23 -6.31
N LYS A 1114 39.09 -19.71 -7.07
CA LYS A 1114 40.17 -20.55 -6.49
C LYS A 1114 41.52 -19.84 -6.55
N LYS A 1115 42.09 -19.66 -5.36
CA LYS A 1115 43.43 -19.13 -5.08
C LYS A 1115 44.47 -19.87 -5.94
N TYR A 1116 45.16 -19.15 -6.81
CA TYR A 1116 46.36 -19.69 -7.47
C TYR A 1116 47.57 -19.56 -6.53
N ASP A 1117 48.43 -20.58 -6.54
CA ASP A 1117 49.71 -20.61 -5.81
C ASP A 1117 50.86 -20.24 -6.75
#